data_AF-A0A6A4FUC2-F1
#
_entry.id   AF-A0A6A4FUC2-F1
#
_cell.length_a   1.000
_cell.length_b   1.000
_cell.length_c   1.000
_cell.angle_alpha   90.00
_cell.angle_beta   90.00
_cell.angle_gamma   90.00
#
_symmetry.space_group_name_H-M   'P 1'
#
loop_
_entity.id
_entity.type
_entity.pdbx_description
1 polymer ?
#
loop_
_entity_poly.entity_id
_entity_poly.type
_entity_poly.pdbx_seq_one_letter_code
_entity_poly.pdbx_strand_id
1 'polypeptide(L)'
;MVATPAPSSGAEGPPNSGGDSVGVANMELLVSQTDDVGGSNKFAKPERTRAPRPSMIKSLSPKSSWRGSLHEYGPAVVNIVATEVATFHDVFGFLGVPMIIMFVVSAAWTFMLAAIQVHADTIANAIMGTTEFDDGEFWLLPKPETSLVVASVVMLALFGIGYTALAVTILFFYRAGAPKDDDLSLESLNGSVKVAESLDVATPEVVMKQNGRKNLVYRIIKWVRELPTDIREHYFTAALDMPKLVFQTLTLYTYLQKGFPTPIIYYYSVLLLCNWLVACYRSQRYVADPDLIIARLYYTFDLFFAVFAPFVVLIYYIYSFSFDRAEFMTRMETLSPGSFDIIARIFGDPSQISSFCSAFHYLQFSSGSSLFYKSALNLLSLYKWRKIIKTLIHNNHERQIERKRKALIKPVPRESRSGSITAAITKRLSETLTKPKFGKHFAPKLLLSLVFLAAGISTFVYSIGSVVSTTDLCSKYEKCVLASYQWNFGEKHCTCLAFADRQMSPKNYAEWTNPEDTTSKLAALAMAGELRIVQVINRAVPELPEELKTCRYLEQMILAYTKTQHLPEWMSEFSHLEYLHVEGDYTDRRLSSVADGIFDTMSHLTFLHLGVHPNLEKLPSFSSLKNLRYLGIAVMDSLIEIPSFEGLSELGDIIVAHVPRATRLSSLESLESLKSLVVTSRSAMCCNGYFTGTCNMTESQCLPMTGEKYPLTCTDERISTADKAKLGKITSVICPPGPSVNMSEAAPTKYSTDELCGGVKYKKCSLNGVEGMCYNARMMVIMCCTTTEYIDMRKLQIKRGVGDVCNPEVEAWLGCT
;
A
#
# COMPACT_ATOMS: atom_id res chain seq x y z
N MET A 1 -0.92 39.88 -73.51
CA MET A 1 0.06 40.78 -74.16
C MET A 1 1.31 40.82 -73.30
N VAL A 2 2.56 40.77 -73.74
CA VAL A 2 3.31 40.07 -74.82
C VAL A 2 4.73 39.94 -74.20
N ALA A 3 5.50 38.86 -74.29
CA ALA A 3 5.56 37.79 -75.28
C ALA A 3 5.54 36.35 -74.70
N THR A 4 5.07 35.43 -75.53
CA THR A 4 5.32 33.98 -75.45
C THR A 4 6.34 33.59 -76.54
N PRO A 5 6.84 32.33 -76.56
CA PRO A 5 6.11 31.30 -77.30
C PRO A 5 6.03 29.93 -76.58
N ALA A 6 5.09 29.09 -77.04
CA ALA A 6 4.99 27.65 -76.73
C ALA A 6 5.39 26.83 -78.01
N PRO A 7 5.18 25.49 -78.14
CA PRO A 7 3.87 24.82 -78.07
C PRO A 7 3.83 23.35 -77.55
N SER A 8 2.62 22.76 -77.63
CA SER A 8 2.17 21.33 -77.66
C SER A 8 3.18 20.23 -78.08
N SER A 9 3.00 18.91 -77.86
CA SER A 9 1.92 17.99 -77.35
C SER A 9 2.59 16.62 -77.05
N GLY A 10 2.04 15.57 -76.43
CA GLY A 10 0.67 15.16 -76.13
C GLY A 10 0.23 13.92 -76.94
N ALA A 11 0.63 12.68 -76.54
CA ALA A 11 0.12 11.40 -77.09
C ALA A 11 0.51 10.14 -76.24
N GLU A 12 -0.44 9.19 -76.13
CA GLU A 12 -0.36 7.70 -76.14
C GLU A 12 0.64 6.85 -75.30
N GLY A 13 0.13 5.72 -74.75
CA GLY A 13 0.84 4.40 -74.80
C GLY A 13 1.22 3.65 -73.49
N PRO A 14 0.51 2.58 -73.08
CA PRO A 14 0.95 1.54 -72.11
C PRO A 14 1.65 0.35 -72.85
N PRO A 15 2.33 -0.66 -72.21
CA PRO A 15 1.83 -1.50 -71.09
C PRO A 15 2.87 -2.11 -70.09
N ASN A 16 2.37 -2.97 -69.17
CA ASN A 16 2.93 -4.21 -68.55
C ASN A 16 4.46 -4.38 -68.30
N SER A 17 4.94 -5.08 -67.26
CA SER A 17 4.35 -6.13 -66.40
C SER A 17 4.97 -6.17 -64.98
N GLY A 18 4.43 -7.00 -64.07
CA GLY A 18 4.92 -7.17 -62.68
C GLY A 18 6.20 -7.99 -62.52
N GLY A 19 6.59 -8.36 -61.28
CA GLY A 19 5.86 -8.15 -60.02
C GLY A 19 6.57 -8.70 -58.78
N ASP A 20 5.77 -8.98 -57.73
CA ASP A 20 6.10 -9.59 -56.43
C ASP A 20 7.05 -8.81 -55.47
N SER A 21 6.85 -8.80 -54.14
CA SER A 21 5.94 -9.59 -53.28
C SER A 21 5.37 -8.83 -52.06
N VAL A 22 4.21 -9.33 -51.57
CA VAL A 22 3.61 -9.36 -50.20
C VAL A 22 4.31 -8.55 -49.07
N GLY A 23 3.63 -7.83 -48.15
CA GLY A 23 2.21 -7.65 -47.81
C GLY A 23 2.05 -7.45 -46.28
N VAL A 24 1.49 -6.35 -45.75
CA VAL A 24 0.04 -6.09 -45.50
C VAL A 24 -0.48 -6.85 -44.24
N ALA A 25 -1.24 -6.28 -43.28
CA ALA A 25 -2.18 -5.15 -43.36
C ALA A 25 -2.26 -4.25 -42.10
N ASN A 26 -2.84 -3.06 -42.27
CA ASN A 26 -3.48 -2.24 -41.22
C ASN A 26 -4.47 -1.25 -41.91
N MET A 27 -5.78 -1.24 -41.59
CA MET A 27 -6.73 -0.17 -42.02
C MET A 27 -8.14 -0.29 -41.37
N GLU A 28 -8.84 0.84 -41.28
CA GLU A 28 -10.29 1.00 -40.95
C GLU A 28 -11.18 0.96 -42.23
N LEU A 29 -12.54 1.02 -42.10
CA LEU A 29 -13.36 2.07 -42.75
C LEU A 29 -14.88 2.11 -42.40
N LEU A 30 -15.36 3.33 -42.10
CA LEU A 30 -16.65 4.02 -42.43
C LEU A 30 -18.04 3.31 -42.55
N VAL A 31 -18.94 3.63 -41.60
CA VAL A 31 -20.14 4.51 -41.69
C VAL A 31 -21.12 4.45 -42.90
N SER A 32 -22.45 4.34 -42.61
CA SER A 32 -23.53 5.09 -43.30
C SER A 32 -24.91 5.07 -42.57
N GLN A 33 -25.52 6.26 -42.35
CA GLN A 33 -26.97 6.68 -42.44
C GLN A 33 -28.14 5.81 -41.85
N THR A 34 -29.30 6.31 -41.36
CA THR A 34 -29.86 7.67 -41.06
C THR A 34 -31.15 7.57 -40.19
N ASP A 35 -31.36 8.59 -39.36
CA ASP A 35 -32.60 9.34 -39.00
C ASP A 35 -33.87 8.77 -38.30
N ASP A 36 -34.31 9.56 -37.31
CA ASP A 36 -35.66 9.97 -36.86
C ASP A 36 -36.71 9.08 -36.13
N VAL A 37 -36.76 9.30 -34.80
CA VAL A 37 -37.87 9.91 -34.02
C VAL A 37 -39.33 9.45 -34.25
N GLY A 38 -39.93 8.93 -33.15
CA GLY A 38 -41.22 9.45 -32.66
C GLY A 38 -42.34 8.45 -32.34
N GLY A 39 -43.31 8.90 -31.53
CA GLY A 39 -44.63 8.28 -31.38
C GLY A 39 -44.93 7.60 -30.02
N SER A 40 -46.12 7.86 -29.47
CA SER A 40 -46.62 7.25 -28.23
C SER A 40 -48.13 6.95 -28.36
N ASN A 41 -48.68 6.21 -27.38
CA ASN A 41 -50.10 5.97 -27.06
C ASN A 41 -50.90 4.80 -27.71
N LYS A 42 -51.29 3.85 -26.83
CA LYS A 42 -52.68 3.48 -26.42
C LYS A 42 -53.40 2.19 -26.92
N PHE A 43 -54.14 1.63 -25.95
CA PHE A 43 -55.36 0.77 -25.98
C PHE A 43 -55.35 -0.72 -26.47
N ALA A 44 -54.91 -1.60 -25.57
CA ALA A 44 -55.72 -2.62 -24.86
C ALA A 44 -56.58 -3.72 -25.57
N LYS A 45 -56.17 -4.99 -25.34
CA LYS A 45 -56.96 -6.23 -25.03
C LYS A 45 -57.95 -6.81 -26.10
N PRO A 46 -58.45 -8.08 -25.98
CA PRO A 46 -58.18 -9.14 -24.97
C PRO A 46 -57.86 -10.59 -25.49
N GLU A 47 -57.38 -11.44 -24.58
CA GLU A 47 -57.48 -12.92 -24.40
C GLU A 47 -57.59 -13.99 -25.55
N ARG A 48 -56.97 -15.17 -25.24
CA ARG A 48 -57.38 -16.59 -25.52
C ARG A 48 -56.87 -17.43 -26.72
N THR A 49 -55.83 -18.23 -26.41
CA THR A 49 -55.74 -19.72 -26.55
C THR A 49 -55.76 -20.48 -27.92
N ARG A 50 -54.57 -20.94 -28.31
CA ARG A 50 -54.10 -22.37 -28.40
C ARG A 50 -54.29 -23.24 -29.68
N ALA A 51 -53.19 -23.94 -30.03
CA ALA A 51 -53.07 -25.24 -30.76
C ALA A 51 -53.20 -25.21 -32.31
N PRO A 52 -52.77 -26.26 -33.08
CA PRO A 52 -52.38 -27.64 -32.68
C PRO A 52 -51.12 -28.30 -33.34
N ARG A 53 -50.97 -29.61 -33.05
CA ARG A 53 -49.96 -30.62 -33.50
C ARG A 53 -50.09 -31.03 -35.00
N PRO A 54 -49.19 -31.88 -35.58
CA PRO A 54 -49.22 -33.37 -35.46
C PRO A 54 -47.80 -33.99 -35.24
N SER A 55 -47.50 -35.31 -35.23
CA SER A 55 -48.18 -36.61 -35.51
C SER A 55 -47.66 -37.70 -34.52
N MET A 56 -48.45 -38.65 -33.98
CA MET A 56 -48.82 -40.00 -34.50
C MET A 56 -47.61 -40.85 -34.99
N ILE A 57 -47.51 -42.19 -34.85
CA ILE A 57 -48.48 -43.33 -34.75
C ILE A 57 -47.70 -44.59 -34.17
N LYS A 58 -48.21 -45.72 -33.62
CA LYS A 58 -49.57 -46.27 -33.34
C LYS A 58 -49.70 -47.13 -32.03
N SER A 59 -50.17 -48.41 -32.04
CA SER A 59 -50.79 -49.09 -30.87
C SER A 59 -51.04 -50.63 -30.93
N LEU A 60 -51.12 -51.35 -29.78
CA LEU A 60 -51.78 -52.69 -29.61
C LEU A 60 -52.37 -52.94 -28.18
N SER A 61 -53.42 -53.79 -28.08
CA SER A 61 -54.17 -54.26 -26.88
C SER A 61 -55.08 -55.47 -27.31
N PRO A 62 -55.86 -56.25 -26.48
CA PRO A 62 -56.87 -55.78 -25.49
C PRO A 62 -57.29 -56.75 -24.32
N LYS A 63 -58.33 -56.35 -23.52
CA LYS A 63 -59.25 -57.18 -22.67
C LYS A 63 -58.63 -57.89 -21.41
N SER A 64 -59.37 -58.25 -20.34
CA SER A 64 -60.81 -58.08 -19.93
C SER A 64 -60.97 -58.02 -18.39
N SER A 65 -62.21 -57.96 -17.88
CA SER A 65 -62.63 -57.84 -16.47
C SER A 65 -62.33 -59.04 -15.55
N TRP A 66 -62.37 -58.84 -14.22
CA TRP A 66 -63.36 -59.47 -13.30
C TRP A 66 -63.29 -58.87 -11.87
N ARG A 67 -64.26 -59.21 -11.01
CA ARG A 67 -64.39 -58.78 -9.60
C ARG A 67 -64.17 -59.99 -8.67
N GLY A 68 -63.32 -59.87 -7.65
CA GLY A 68 -63.12 -60.92 -6.65
C GLY A 68 -62.27 -60.45 -5.46
N SER A 69 -62.46 -61.08 -4.30
CA SER A 69 -61.68 -60.88 -3.07
C SER A 69 -61.50 -62.23 -2.38
N LEU A 70 -60.26 -62.64 -2.11
CA LEU A 70 -59.90 -63.55 -1.01
C LEU A 70 -58.39 -63.50 -0.71
N HIS A 71 -58.02 -64.14 0.40
CA HIS A 71 -56.76 -64.19 1.16
C HIS A 71 -55.40 -64.39 0.44
N GLU A 72 -54.35 -63.94 1.17
CA GLU A 72 -52.97 -64.47 1.35
C GLU A 72 -52.24 -65.11 0.14
N TYR A 73 -51.07 -64.62 -0.28
CA TYR A 73 -49.81 -64.63 0.50
C TYR A 73 -48.85 -63.50 0.06
N GLY A 74 -47.82 -63.19 0.87
CA GLY A 74 -46.77 -62.21 0.52
C GLY A 74 -45.78 -62.72 -0.54
N PRO A 75 -45.02 -61.82 -1.20
CA PRO A 75 -43.70 -61.52 -0.63
C PRO A 75 -43.20 -60.06 -0.75
N ALA A 76 -42.22 -59.74 0.11
CA ALA A 76 -41.16 -58.75 -0.10
C ALA A 76 -41.50 -57.39 -0.77
N VAL A 77 -42.07 -56.46 0.01
CA VAL A 77 -41.85 -55.03 -0.28
C VAL A 77 -40.38 -54.70 -0.01
N VAL A 78 -39.59 -54.57 -1.07
CA VAL A 78 -38.24 -54.02 -0.98
C VAL A 78 -38.36 -52.55 -0.59
N ASN A 79 -38.04 -52.23 0.66
CA ASN A 79 -37.83 -50.84 1.08
C ASN A 79 -36.58 -50.31 0.38
N ILE A 80 -36.79 -49.72 -0.82
CA ILE A 80 -35.83 -48.77 -1.39
C ILE A 80 -35.86 -47.56 -0.48
N VAL A 81 -35.01 -47.58 0.55
CA VAL A 81 -34.67 -46.40 1.33
C VAL A 81 -33.94 -45.47 0.37
N ALA A 82 -34.70 -44.58 -0.27
CA ALA A 82 -34.14 -43.45 -0.99
C ALA A 82 -33.26 -42.68 -0.01
N THR A 83 -31.95 -42.83 -0.14
CA THR A 83 -30.99 -42.05 0.64
C THR A 83 -31.09 -40.61 0.17
N GLU A 84 -31.87 -39.80 0.89
CA GLU A 84 -31.85 -38.34 0.75
C GLU A 84 -30.41 -37.87 0.86
N VAL A 85 -29.81 -37.53 -0.29
CA VAL A 85 -28.44 -37.01 -0.35
C VAL A 85 -28.49 -35.63 0.27
N ALA A 86 -27.76 -35.45 1.38
CA ALA A 86 -27.70 -34.18 2.08
C ALA A 86 -27.43 -33.04 1.09
N THR A 87 -28.32 -32.04 1.05
CA THR A 87 -28.09 -30.84 0.24
C THR A 87 -27.12 -29.91 0.97
N PHE A 88 -26.50 -29.01 0.21
CA PHE A 88 -25.63 -27.98 0.76
C PHE A 88 -26.31 -27.16 1.89
N HIS A 89 -27.60 -26.85 1.71
CA HIS A 89 -28.35 -26.06 2.68
C HIS A 89 -28.81 -26.87 3.91
N ASP A 90 -28.85 -28.20 3.87
CA ASP A 90 -29.10 -29.01 5.08
C ASP A 90 -27.92 -28.94 6.06
N VAL A 91 -26.68 -28.85 5.55
CA VAL A 91 -25.46 -28.81 6.37
C VAL A 91 -25.12 -27.39 6.82
N PHE A 92 -25.20 -26.41 5.91
CA PHE A 92 -24.72 -25.04 6.18
C PHE A 92 -25.83 -23.98 6.21
N GLY A 93 -27.06 -24.29 5.80
CA GLY A 93 -28.16 -23.32 5.70
C GLY A 93 -27.92 -22.21 4.68
N PHE A 94 -28.64 -21.11 4.80
CA PHE A 94 -28.46 -19.90 3.97
C PHE A 94 -27.05 -19.29 4.16
N LEU A 95 -26.57 -19.24 5.40
CA LEU A 95 -25.24 -18.72 5.78
C LEU A 95 -24.06 -19.52 5.20
N GLY A 96 -24.29 -20.63 4.48
CA GLY A 96 -23.25 -21.35 3.76
C GLY A 96 -22.65 -20.57 2.58
N VAL A 97 -23.49 -19.85 1.81
CA VAL A 97 -23.03 -19.10 0.63
C VAL A 97 -22.15 -17.89 1.02
N PRO A 98 -22.51 -17.05 2.00
CA PRO A 98 -21.61 -16.01 2.53
C PRO A 98 -20.28 -16.56 3.03
N MET A 99 -20.25 -17.76 3.62
CA MET A 99 -18.99 -18.39 4.07
C MET A 99 -18.07 -18.75 2.89
N ILE A 100 -18.61 -19.32 1.80
CA ILE A 100 -17.80 -19.64 0.60
C ILE A 100 -17.20 -18.35 0.02
N ILE A 101 -18.02 -17.32 -0.19
CA ILE A 101 -17.59 -16.02 -0.74
C ILE A 101 -16.48 -15.42 0.14
N MET A 102 -16.69 -15.41 1.46
CA MET A 102 -15.71 -14.93 2.44
C MET A 102 -14.39 -15.71 2.38
N PHE A 103 -14.40 -17.04 2.29
CA PHE A 103 -13.17 -17.83 2.19
C PHE A 103 -12.43 -17.62 0.86
N VAL A 104 -13.15 -17.48 -0.25
CA VAL A 104 -12.54 -17.19 -1.57
C VAL A 104 -11.90 -15.80 -1.59
N VAL A 105 -12.60 -14.77 -1.08
CA VAL A 105 -12.02 -13.42 -0.94
C VAL A 105 -10.82 -13.41 0.01
N SER A 106 -10.87 -14.17 1.10
CA SER A 106 -9.76 -14.28 2.05
C SER A 106 -8.55 -15.00 1.46
N ALA A 107 -8.75 -16.06 0.68
CA ALA A 107 -7.68 -16.72 -0.05
C ALA A 107 -7.03 -15.76 -1.07
N ALA A 108 -7.84 -15.11 -1.92
CA ALA A 108 -7.38 -14.15 -2.91
C ALA A 108 -6.59 -12.99 -2.28
N TRP A 109 -7.12 -12.38 -1.22
CA TRP A 109 -6.43 -11.31 -0.49
C TRP A 109 -5.12 -11.79 0.16
N THR A 110 -5.09 -13.01 0.70
CA THR A 110 -3.86 -13.57 1.29
C THR A 110 -2.78 -13.82 0.24
N PHE A 111 -3.15 -14.23 -0.98
CA PHE A 111 -2.22 -14.31 -2.11
C PHE A 111 -1.78 -12.93 -2.62
N MET A 112 -2.68 -11.93 -2.66
CA MET A 112 -2.30 -10.54 -2.97
C MET A 112 -1.32 -9.95 -1.95
N LEU A 113 -1.54 -10.21 -0.65
CA LEU A 113 -0.58 -9.85 0.39
C LEU A 113 0.77 -10.55 0.18
N ALA A 114 0.81 -11.77 -0.36
CA ALA A 114 2.07 -12.46 -0.64
C ALA A 114 2.83 -11.79 -1.80
N ALA A 115 2.12 -11.40 -2.87
CA ALA A 115 2.69 -10.63 -3.97
C ALA A 115 3.22 -9.26 -3.50
N ILE A 116 2.51 -8.58 -2.59
CA ILE A 116 2.93 -7.30 -1.99
C ILE A 116 4.26 -7.40 -1.22
N GLN A 117 4.64 -8.58 -0.69
CA GLN A 117 5.94 -8.74 -0.03
C GLN A 117 7.11 -8.75 -1.03
N VAL A 118 6.87 -9.12 -2.30
CA VAL A 118 7.91 -9.29 -3.33
C VAL A 118 7.96 -8.10 -4.30
N HIS A 119 6.81 -7.56 -4.65
CA HIS A 119 6.66 -6.52 -5.67
C HIS A 119 5.96 -5.27 -5.11
N ALA A 120 6.43 -4.82 -3.94
CA ALA A 120 5.82 -3.73 -3.18
C ALA A 120 5.61 -2.46 -4.02
N ASP A 121 6.68 -1.87 -4.55
CA ASP A 121 6.63 -0.65 -5.35
C ASP A 121 5.85 -0.84 -6.65
N THR A 122 6.04 -1.95 -7.36
CA THR A 122 5.28 -2.27 -8.59
C THR A 122 3.77 -2.31 -8.32
N ILE A 123 3.35 -2.93 -7.21
CA ILE A 123 1.94 -3.07 -6.85
C ILE A 123 1.38 -1.75 -6.32
N ALA A 124 2.12 -1.00 -5.50
CA ALA A 124 1.74 0.34 -5.07
C ALA A 124 1.52 1.28 -6.27
N ASN A 125 2.47 1.30 -7.22
CA ASN A 125 2.36 2.09 -8.44
C ASN A 125 1.20 1.65 -9.34
N ALA A 126 0.98 0.35 -9.52
CA ALA A 126 -0.13 -0.17 -10.33
C ALA A 126 -1.51 0.15 -9.73
N ILE A 127 -1.62 0.12 -8.39
CA ILE A 127 -2.87 0.47 -7.69
C ILE A 127 -3.14 1.99 -7.76
N MET A 128 -2.09 2.80 -7.60
CA MET A 128 -2.22 4.25 -7.52
C MET A 128 -2.10 4.97 -8.87
N GLY A 129 -1.82 4.24 -9.95
CA GLY A 129 -1.62 4.81 -11.29
C GLY A 129 -0.40 5.72 -11.36
N THR A 130 0.74 5.27 -10.83
CA THR A 130 2.01 6.01 -10.79
C THR A 130 3.18 5.22 -11.39
N THR A 131 2.91 4.20 -12.19
CA THR A 131 3.91 3.30 -12.80
C THR A 131 4.88 3.97 -13.77
N GLU A 132 4.49 5.11 -14.34
CA GLU A 132 5.27 5.84 -15.34
C GLU A 132 6.18 6.92 -14.72
N PHE A 133 6.07 7.17 -13.41
CA PHE A 133 6.80 8.23 -12.72
C PHE A 133 8.00 7.71 -11.92
N ASP A 134 9.04 8.54 -11.81
CA ASP A 134 10.25 8.32 -11.01
C ASP A 134 10.89 6.92 -11.23
N ASP A 135 10.93 6.46 -12.49
CA ASP A 135 11.43 5.14 -12.93
C ASP A 135 10.86 3.94 -12.13
N GLY A 136 9.59 4.06 -11.72
CA GLY A 136 8.88 3.07 -10.92
C GLY A 136 9.16 3.14 -9.41
N GLU A 137 9.89 4.15 -8.94
CA GLU A 137 10.25 4.37 -7.53
C GLU A 137 9.47 5.56 -6.91
N PHE A 138 8.34 6.00 -7.48
CA PHE A 138 7.54 7.16 -7.00
C PHE A 138 7.30 7.13 -5.47
N TRP A 139 6.95 5.97 -4.92
CA TRP A 139 6.67 5.80 -3.49
C TRP A 139 7.90 5.57 -2.60
N LEU A 140 9.07 5.24 -3.19
CA LEU A 140 10.31 4.84 -2.49
C LEU A 140 10.06 3.92 -1.27
N LEU A 141 9.27 2.86 -1.41
CA LEU A 141 8.89 2.07 -0.24
C LEU A 141 10.13 1.40 0.40
N PRO A 142 10.18 1.28 1.75
CA PRO A 142 11.26 0.54 2.41
C PRO A 142 11.26 -0.92 1.99
N LYS A 143 12.44 -1.42 1.55
CA LYS A 143 12.66 -2.83 1.22
C LYS A 143 12.97 -3.61 2.51
N PRO A 144 12.11 -4.53 2.98
CA PRO A 144 12.42 -5.39 4.12
C PRO A 144 13.43 -6.48 3.75
N GLU A 145 14.10 -7.08 4.76
CA GLU A 145 15.09 -8.15 4.54
C GLU A 145 14.54 -9.29 3.68
N THR A 146 15.35 -9.77 2.73
CA THR A 146 15.02 -10.90 1.85
C THR A 146 14.67 -12.18 2.61
N SER A 147 15.33 -12.42 3.75
CA SER A 147 15.04 -13.50 4.71
C SER A 147 13.56 -13.48 5.15
N LEU A 148 13.07 -12.28 5.46
CA LEU A 148 11.77 -11.99 6.04
C LEU A 148 10.70 -11.92 4.96
N VAL A 149 11.02 -11.41 3.77
CA VAL A 149 10.18 -11.52 2.57
C VAL A 149 9.87 -12.98 2.27
N VAL A 150 10.89 -13.83 2.13
CA VAL A 150 10.71 -15.26 1.80
C VAL A 150 9.87 -15.98 2.86
N ALA A 151 10.18 -15.77 4.15
CA ALA A 151 9.40 -16.34 5.24
C ALA A 151 7.92 -15.88 5.21
N SER A 152 7.68 -14.60 4.90
CA SER A 152 6.34 -14.03 4.82
C SER A 152 5.54 -14.57 3.63
N VAL A 153 6.17 -14.69 2.46
CA VAL A 153 5.55 -15.26 1.24
C VAL A 153 5.14 -16.71 1.48
N VAL A 154 6.02 -17.54 2.04
CA VAL A 154 5.72 -18.95 2.33
C VAL A 154 4.56 -19.07 3.33
N MET A 155 4.58 -18.29 4.42
CA MET A 155 3.51 -18.32 5.42
C MET A 155 2.17 -17.85 4.85
N LEU A 156 2.14 -16.76 4.09
CA LEU A 156 0.92 -16.28 3.42
C LEU A 156 0.40 -17.28 2.39
N ALA A 157 1.26 -17.88 1.56
CA ALA A 157 0.85 -18.89 0.59
C ALA A 157 0.19 -20.10 1.27
N LEU A 158 0.77 -20.59 2.38
CA LEU A 158 0.17 -21.66 3.19
C LEU A 158 -1.19 -21.26 3.78
N PHE A 159 -1.37 -20.02 4.22
CA PHE A 159 -2.68 -19.53 4.68
C PHE A 159 -3.70 -19.38 3.55
N GLY A 160 -3.31 -18.90 2.36
CA GLY A 160 -4.16 -18.81 1.18
C GLY A 160 -4.63 -20.19 0.69
N ILE A 161 -3.72 -21.18 0.66
CA ILE A 161 -4.06 -22.59 0.43
C ILE A 161 -5.02 -23.10 1.52
N GLY A 162 -4.78 -22.74 2.79
CA GLY A 162 -5.66 -23.05 3.91
C GLY A 162 -7.10 -22.56 3.72
N TYR A 163 -7.31 -21.29 3.39
CA TYR A 163 -8.64 -20.73 3.13
C TYR A 163 -9.30 -21.37 1.90
N THR A 164 -8.52 -21.63 0.84
CA THR A 164 -8.99 -22.36 -0.35
C THR A 164 -9.48 -23.77 0.01
N ALA A 165 -8.73 -24.49 0.85
CA ALA A 165 -9.12 -25.83 1.31
C ALA A 165 -10.40 -25.82 2.16
N LEU A 166 -10.68 -24.76 2.94
CA LEU A 166 -11.95 -24.62 3.66
C LEU A 166 -13.13 -24.41 2.69
N ALA A 167 -12.96 -23.58 1.64
CA ALA A 167 -13.98 -23.39 0.61
C ALA A 167 -14.26 -24.71 -0.15
N VAL A 168 -13.21 -25.43 -0.57
CA VAL A 168 -13.32 -26.75 -1.22
C VAL A 168 -13.97 -27.80 -0.30
N THR A 169 -13.65 -27.79 1.00
CA THR A 169 -14.29 -28.68 1.99
C THR A 169 -15.79 -28.45 2.06
N ILE A 170 -16.21 -27.18 2.09
CA ILE A 170 -17.62 -26.76 2.12
C ILE A 170 -18.35 -27.09 0.81
N LEU A 171 -17.69 -26.97 -0.34
CA LEU A 171 -18.29 -27.20 -1.67
C LEU A 171 -18.42 -28.68 -2.05
N PHE A 172 -17.45 -29.53 -1.67
CA PHE A 172 -17.36 -30.91 -2.17
C PHE A 172 -17.39 -31.96 -1.06
N PHE A 173 -16.68 -31.74 0.05
CA PHE A 173 -16.48 -32.76 1.09
C PHE A 173 -17.56 -32.78 2.19
N TYR A 174 -18.55 -31.89 2.13
CA TYR A 174 -19.70 -31.89 3.05
C TYR A 174 -20.59 -33.14 2.97
N ARG A 175 -20.38 -33.99 1.97
CA ARG A 175 -21.04 -35.30 1.78
C ARG A 175 -20.20 -36.47 2.28
N ALA A 176 -18.92 -36.26 2.59
CA ALA A 176 -18.08 -37.31 3.16
C ALA A 176 -18.51 -37.56 4.60
N GLY A 177 -18.92 -38.79 4.90
CA GLY A 177 -19.23 -39.21 6.26
C GLY A 177 -18.05 -38.94 7.19
N ALA A 178 -18.34 -38.51 8.42
CA ALA A 178 -17.30 -38.21 9.41
C ALA A 178 -16.33 -39.40 9.55
N PRO A 179 -15.01 -39.19 9.36
CA PRO A 179 -14.01 -40.18 9.70
C PRO A 179 -14.16 -40.58 11.17
N LYS A 180 -13.94 -41.86 11.49
CA LYS A 180 -13.68 -42.25 12.88
C LYS A 180 -12.30 -41.69 13.26
N ASP A 181 -12.14 -41.24 14.49
CA ASP A 181 -10.89 -40.59 14.94
C ASP A 181 -9.72 -41.58 15.19
N ASP A 182 -9.81 -42.82 14.69
CA ASP A 182 -8.82 -43.90 14.89
C ASP A 182 -7.68 -43.91 13.83
N ASP A 183 -7.90 -43.35 12.63
CA ASP A 183 -7.03 -43.52 11.45
C ASP A 183 -5.86 -42.49 11.32
N LEU A 184 -5.41 -41.89 12.41
CA LEU A 184 -4.24 -40.98 12.43
C LEU A 184 -3.27 -41.21 13.61
N SER A 185 -3.05 -42.47 13.98
CA SER A 185 -1.82 -42.89 14.69
C SER A 185 -0.61 -42.82 13.74
N LEU A 186 0.53 -42.34 14.25
CA LEU A 186 1.69 -41.98 13.42
C LEU A 186 2.64 -43.17 13.16
N GLU A 187 2.16 -44.22 12.49
CA GLU A 187 2.94 -45.43 12.18
C GLU A 187 3.44 -45.48 10.72
N SER A 188 4.54 -44.79 10.41
CA SER A 188 5.30 -45.04 9.16
C SER A 188 6.80 -44.71 9.18
N LEU A 189 7.37 -44.25 10.30
CA LEU A 189 8.79 -43.87 10.40
C LEU A 189 9.47 -44.50 11.62
N ASN A 190 9.86 -45.78 11.52
CA ASN A 190 11.08 -46.28 12.17
C ASN A 190 11.59 -47.59 11.53
N GLY A 191 12.19 -47.46 10.34
CA GLY A 191 12.96 -48.53 9.70
C GLY A 191 14.34 -48.69 10.33
N SER A 192 14.46 -49.57 11.32
CA SER A 192 15.68 -50.29 11.72
C SER A 192 17.01 -49.51 11.92
N VAL A 193 17.36 -49.26 13.19
CA VAL A 193 18.71 -49.50 13.73
C VAL A 193 18.57 -50.20 15.09
N LYS A 194 19.43 -51.19 15.39
CA LYS A 194 19.56 -51.83 16.72
C LYS A 194 20.92 -51.46 17.33
N VAL A 195 21.02 -51.37 18.66
CA VAL A 195 22.15 -51.89 19.48
C VAL A 195 21.86 -51.77 21.00
N ALA A 196 22.51 -52.65 21.77
CA ALA A 196 22.54 -52.90 23.22
C ALA A 196 22.15 -51.80 24.25
N GLU A 197 21.16 -52.13 25.11
CA GLU A 197 21.33 -52.69 26.48
C GLU A 197 22.25 -52.02 27.55
N SER A 198 21.69 -51.88 28.78
CA SER A 198 22.30 -51.59 30.10
C SER A 198 22.87 -50.16 30.32
N LEU A 199 22.51 -49.45 31.39
CA LEU A 199 22.95 -49.68 32.78
C LEU A 199 22.01 -49.05 33.83
N ASP A 200 22.04 -49.54 35.08
CA ASP A 200 21.47 -48.87 36.27
C ASP A 200 22.36 -47.72 36.81
N VAL A 201 21.77 -46.76 37.53
CA VAL A 201 22.26 -46.19 38.81
C VAL A 201 21.25 -45.14 39.33
N ALA A 202 21.20 -44.93 40.66
CA ALA A 202 20.15 -44.16 41.34
C ALA A 202 20.62 -42.83 41.97
N THR A 203 19.65 -41.98 42.33
CA THR A 203 19.75 -40.82 43.27
C THR A 203 20.59 -39.60 42.81
N PRO A 204 20.43 -38.39 43.41
CA PRO A 204 19.68 -38.05 44.63
C PRO A 204 18.62 -36.93 44.49
N GLU A 205 17.87 -36.71 45.58
CA GLU A 205 17.11 -35.49 45.80
C GLU A 205 18.05 -34.28 45.93
N VAL A 206 17.67 -33.14 45.35
CA VAL A 206 18.23 -31.82 45.71
C VAL A 206 17.09 -30.88 46.07
N VAL A 207 16.88 -30.68 47.37
CA VAL A 207 15.87 -29.75 47.90
C VAL A 207 16.33 -28.32 47.67
N MET A 208 15.75 -27.62 46.69
CA MET A 208 15.97 -26.18 46.50
C MET A 208 14.69 -25.37 46.74
N LYS A 209 14.68 -24.59 47.83
CA LYS A 209 13.61 -23.63 48.15
C LYS A 209 13.64 -22.45 47.15
N GLN A 210 12.64 -22.37 46.27
CA GLN A 210 12.23 -21.10 45.66
C GLN A 210 10.72 -20.93 45.78
N ASN A 211 10.31 -20.02 46.66
CA ASN A 211 8.92 -19.79 47.03
C ASN A 211 8.30 -18.60 46.25
N GLY A 212 6.97 -18.43 46.33
CA GLY A 212 6.25 -17.30 45.75
C GLY A 212 5.66 -17.57 44.35
N ARG A 213 6.39 -17.22 43.28
CA ARG A 213 5.80 -16.93 41.95
C ARG A 213 5.17 -18.14 41.22
N LYS A 214 5.68 -19.36 41.42
CA LYS A 214 5.13 -20.60 40.82
C LYS A 214 3.76 -21.00 41.41
N ASN A 215 3.43 -20.51 42.61
CA ASN A 215 2.28 -20.97 43.40
C ASN A 215 0.93 -20.36 42.95
N LEU A 216 0.96 -19.34 42.08
CA LEU A 216 -0.22 -18.82 41.37
C LEU A 216 -0.49 -19.63 40.10
N VAL A 217 0.53 -19.81 39.25
CA VAL A 217 0.42 -20.53 37.96
C VAL A 217 0.01 -21.99 38.16
N TYR A 218 0.63 -22.70 39.11
CA TYR A 218 0.25 -24.07 39.46
C TYR A 218 -1.22 -24.17 39.94
N ARG A 219 -1.67 -23.18 40.71
CA ARG A 219 -3.04 -23.11 41.25
C ARG A 219 -4.08 -22.83 40.16
N ILE A 220 -3.76 -21.98 39.18
CA ILE A 220 -4.57 -21.75 37.98
C ILE A 220 -4.63 -23.02 37.14
N ILE A 221 -3.49 -23.68 36.86
CA ILE A 221 -3.44 -24.92 36.07
C ILE A 221 -4.25 -26.04 36.75
N LYS A 222 -4.15 -26.18 38.09
CA LYS A 222 -4.95 -27.14 38.85
C LYS A 222 -6.45 -26.83 38.76
N TRP A 223 -6.85 -25.57 38.99
CA TRP A 223 -8.24 -25.12 38.87
C TRP A 223 -8.81 -25.36 37.46
N VAL A 224 -8.03 -25.10 36.40
CA VAL A 224 -8.43 -25.37 35.00
C VAL A 224 -8.59 -26.87 34.70
N ARG A 225 -7.81 -27.75 35.35
CA ARG A 225 -7.97 -29.21 35.24
C ARG A 225 -9.20 -29.73 36.02
N GLU A 226 -9.59 -29.07 37.10
CA GLU A 226 -10.73 -29.43 37.95
C GLU A 226 -12.10 -28.97 37.40
N LEU A 227 -12.12 -28.21 36.29
CA LEU A 227 -13.36 -27.82 35.60
C LEU A 227 -13.95 -28.96 34.76
N PRO A 228 -15.29 -29.17 34.77
CA PRO A 228 -15.99 -30.05 33.84
C PRO A 228 -15.66 -29.74 32.37
N THR A 229 -15.64 -30.76 31.52
CA THR A 229 -15.27 -30.69 30.09
C THR A 229 -15.92 -29.53 29.35
N ASP A 230 -17.23 -29.42 29.46
CA ASP A 230 -18.06 -28.50 28.68
C ASP A 230 -17.84 -27.05 29.14
N ILE A 231 -17.62 -26.87 30.45
CA ILE A 231 -17.27 -25.59 31.06
C ILE A 231 -15.85 -25.18 30.64
N ARG A 232 -14.91 -26.15 30.63
CA ARG A 232 -13.52 -25.94 30.20
C ARG A 232 -13.47 -25.54 28.73
N GLU A 233 -14.19 -26.21 27.83
CA GLU A 233 -14.27 -25.80 26.41
C GLU A 233 -14.89 -24.42 26.22
N HIS A 234 -15.94 -24.06 26.97
CA HIS A 234 -16.51 -22.71 26.92
C HIS A 234 -15.51 -21.62 27.34
N TYR A 235 -14.79 -21.81 28.46
CA TYR A 235 -13.78 -20.83 28.91
C TYR A 235 -12.55 -20.79 27.99
N PHE A 236 -12.07 -21.93 27.47
CA PHE A 236 -10.99 -21.94 26.48
C PHE A 236 -11.42 -21.25 25.17
N THR A 237 -12.65 -21.45 24.70
CA THR A 237 -13.15 -20.78 23.49
C THR A 237 -13.21 -19.26 23.67
N ALA A 238 -13.71 -18.77 24.81
CA ALA A 238 -13.70 -17.34 25.11
C ALA A 238 -12.28 -16.77 25.33
N ALA A 239 -11.37 -17.54 25.94
CA ALA A 239 -9.96 -17.16 26.08
C ALA A 239 -9.23 -17.11 24.73
N LEU A 240 -9.63 -17.91 23.73
CA LEU A 240 -9.12 -17.85 22.36
C LEU A 240 -9.66 -16.64 21.56
N ASP A 241 -10.65 -15.90 22.07
CA ASP A 241 -11.11 -14.64 21.47
C ASP A 241 -10.31 -13.42 22.02
N MET A 242 -9.71 -13.50 23.22
CA MET A 242 -8.93 -12.42 23.85
C MET A 242 -7.71 -11.93 23.04
N PRO A 243 -6.75 -12.79 22.58
CA PRO A 243 -5.61 -12.33 21.80
C PRO A 243 -6.02 -11.58 20.54
N LYS A 244 -7.13 -12.00 19.94
CA LYS A 244 -7.65 -11.45 18.70
C LYS A 244 -8.18 -10.02 18.87
N LEU A 245 -8.95 -9.78 19.94
CA LEU A 245 -9.43 -8.45 20.32
C LEU A 245 -8.27 -7.51 20.71
N VAL A 246 -7.24 -8.05 21.37
CA VAL A 246 -5.99 -7.31 21.67
C VAL A 246 -5.28 -6.88 20.38
N PHE A 247 -5.08 -7.79 19.41
CA PHE A 247 -4.43 -7.41 18.14
C PHE A 247 -5.25 -6.40 17.33
N GLN A 248 -6.58 -6.49 17.29
CA GLN A 248 -7.43 -5.45 16.66
C GLN A 248 -7.28 -4.10 17.37
N THR A 249 -7.18 -4.10 18.70
CA THR A 249 -6.98 -2.88 19.51
C THR A 249 -5.61 -2.26 19.25
N LEU A 250 -4.55 -3.08 19.12
CA LEU A 250 -3.22 -2.62 18.72
C LEU A 250 -3.21 -2.04 17.29
N THR A 251 -3.95 -2.63 16.34
CA THR A 251 -4.11 -2.05 14.99
C THR A 251 -4.75 -0.66 15.02
N LEU A 252 -5.82 -0.47 15.80
CA LEU A 252 -6.44 0.86 15.98
C LEU A 252 -5.46 1.86 16.61
N TYR A 253 -4.65 1.42 17.57
CA TYR A 253 -3.59 2.22 18.17
C TYR A 253 -2.49 2.59 17.16
N THR A 254 -2.10 1.68 16.26
CA THR A 254 -1.19 1.99 15.15
C THR A 254 -1.80 3.02 14.20
N TYR A 255 -3.08 2.91 13.85
CA TYR A 255 -3.76 3.89 12.97
C TYR A 255 -3.80 5.29 13.61
N LEU A 256 -4.06 5.37 14.91
CA LEU A 256 -3.96 6.61 15.69
C LEU A 256 -2.54 7.19 15.66
N GLN A 257 -1.51 6.40 16.04
CA GLN A 257 -0.12 6.88 16.14
C GLN A 257 0.55 7.22 14.80
N LYS A 258 0.17 6.55 13.69
CA LYS A 258 0.66 6.86 12.34
C LYS A 258 -0.24 7.87 11.59
N GLY A 259 -1.16 8.55 12.28
CA GLY A 259 -1.93 9.68 11.74
C GLY A 259 -2.93 9.33 10.65
N PHE A 260 -3.48 8.11 10.64
CA PHE A 260 -4.40 7.69 9.57
C PHE A 260 -5.63 8.60 9.46
N PRO A 261 -6.22 8.76 8.25
CA PRO A 261 -7.42 9.57 8.04
C PRO A 261 -8.52 9.28 9.07
N THR A 262 -9.02 10.33 9.74
CA THR A 262 -10.00 10.19 10.82
C THR A 262 -11.27 9.42 10.46
N PRO A 263 -11.80 9.41 9.22
CA PRO A 263 -12.93 8.54 8.86
C PRO A 263 -12.61 7.05 9.02
N ILE A 264 -11.38 6.63 8.71
CA ILE A 264 -10.92 5.24 8.88
C ILE A 264 -10.84 4.91 10.37
N ILE A 265 -10.26 5.81 11.19
CA ILE A 265 -10.13 5.62 12.64
C ILE A 265 -11.51 5.50 13.30
N TYR A 266 -12.45 6.39 12.99
CA TYR A 266 -13.82 6.34 13.52
C TYR A 266 -14.58 5.09 13.07
N TYR A 267 -14.48 4.71 11.80
CA TYR A 267 -15.13 3.50 11.29
C TYR A 267 -14.56 2.24 11.96
N TYR A 268 -13.24 2.14 12.09
CA TYR A 268 -12.58 1.01 12.77
C TYR A 268 -12.94 0.95 14.26
N SER A 269 -12.98 2.09 14.97
CA SER A 269 -13.29 2.11 16.40
C SER A 269 -14.74 1.72 16.71
N VAL A 270 -15.70 2.14 15.89
CA VAL A 270 -17.10 1.71 16.00
C VAL A 270 -17.23 0.20 15.75
N LEU A 271 -16.63 -0.33 14.70
CA LEU A 271 -16.66 -1.78 14.44
C LEU A 271 -15.96 -2.58 15.56
N LEU A 272 -14.84 -2.08 16.09
CA LEU A 272 -14.12 -2.75 17.19
C LEU A 272 -14.94 -2.74 18.49
N LEU A 273 -15.62 -1.62 18.81
CA LEU A 273 -16.57 -1.56 19.92
C LEU A 273 -17.67 -2.62 19.76
N CYS A 274 -18.26 -2.74 18.56
CA CYS A 274 -19.20 -3.81 18.25
C CYS A 274 -18.60 -5.21 18.49
N ASN A 275 -17.33 -5.45 18.14
CA ASN A 275 -16.69 -6.76 18.37
C ASN A 275 -16.52 -7.06 19.87
N TRP A 276 -16.05 -6.10 20.67
CA TRP A 276 -15.96 -6.22 22.13
C TRP A 276 -17.33 -6.44 22.78
N LEU A 277 -18.39 -5.78 22.29
CA LEU A 277 -19.77 -5.98 22.76
C LEU A 277 -20.32 -7.38 22.42
N VAL A 278 -20.03 -7.91 21.22
CA VAL A 278 -20.43 -9.29 20.86
C VAL A 278 -19.64 -10.33 21.66
N ALA A 279 -18.35 -10.10 21.93
CA ALA A 279 -17.55 -10.96 22.83
C ALA A 279 -18.09 -10.95 24.27
N CYS A 280 -18.42 -9.75 24.79
CA CYS A 280 -19.10 -9.57 26.07
C CYS A 280 -20.41 -10.39 26.13
N TYR A 281 -21.31 -10.22 25.16
CA TYR A 281 -22.57 -10.96 25.07
C TYR A 281 -22.38 -12.48 24.96
N ARG A 282 -21.42 -12.94 24.14
CA ARG A 282 -21.06 -14.37 24.01
C ARG A 282 -20.60 -14.97 25.33
N SER A 283 -19.84 -14.23 26.15
CA SER A 283 -19.35 -14.71 27.45
C SER A 283 -20.46 -14.94 28.51
N GLN A 284 -21.62 -14.30 28.34
CA GLN A 284 -22.77 -14.43 29.26
C GLN A 284 -23.62 -15.69 29.01
N ARG A 285 -23.76 -16.13 27.75
CA ARG A 285 -24.69 -17.21 27.39
C ARG A 285 -24.08 -18.61 27.58
N TYR A 286 -24.94 -19.55 27.98
CA TYR A 286 -24.65 -20.98 28.08
C TYR A 286 -25.74 -21.79 27.34
N VAL A 287 -26.14 -21.27 26.18
CA VAL A 287 -27.12 -21.91 25.28
C VAL A 287 -26.31 -22.60 24.18
N ALA A 288 -26.52 -23.90 24.00
CA ALA A 288 -25.97 -24.60 22.85
C ALA A 288 -26.55 -23.97 21.56
N ASP A 289 -25.67 -23.56 20.66
CA ASP A 289 -26.01 -23.00 19.34
C ASP A 289 -25.75 -24.11 18.31
N PRO A 290 -26.72 -25.01 18.03
CA PRO A 290 -26.45 -26.26 17.34
C PRO A 290 -26.21 -26.07 15.83
N ASP A 291 -26.53 -24.90 15.29
CA ASP A 291 -26.25 -24.44 13.92
C ASP A 291 -25.09 -23.41 13.87
N LEU A 292 -24.48 -23.14 15.03
CA LEU A 292 -23.37 -22.23 15.27
C LEU A 292 -23.58 -20.81 14.71
N ILE A 293 -24.83 -20.33 14.63
CA ILE A 293 -25.19 -19.08 13.95
C ILE A 293 -24.48 -17.87 14.55
N ILE A 294 -24.46 -17.73 15.88
CA ILE A 294 -23.81 -16.61 16.57
C ILE A 294 -22.29 -16.73 16.44
N ALA A 295 -21.74 -17.94 16.44
CA ALA A 295 -20.32 -18.15 16.21
C ALA A 295 -19.90 -17.82 14.77
N ARG A 296 -20.70 -18.21 13.77
CA ARG A 296 -20.43 -17.95 12.33
C ARG A 296 -20.55 -16.48 11.98
N LEU A 297 -21.55 -15.77 12.51
CA LEU A 297 -21.69 -14.33 12.33
C LEU A 297 -20.54 -13.57 13.00
N TYR A 298 -20.21 -13.93 14.25
CA TYR A 298 -19.06 -13.38 14.96
C TYR A 298 -17.78 -13.62 14.15
N TYR A 299 -17.41 -14.86 13.82
CA TYR A 299 -16.16 -15.18 13.12
C TYR A 299 -16.09 -14.68 11.66
N THR A 300 -17.22 -14.35 11.01
CA THR A 300 -17.23 -13.64 9.72
C THR A 300 -16.89 -12.16 9.92
N PHE A 301 -17.53 -11.50 10.89
CA PHE A 301 -17.22 -10.11 11.26
C PHE A 301 -15.77 -9.97 11.78
N ASP A 302 -15.31 -10.97 12.51
CA ASP A 302 -13.95 -11.12 13.02
C ASP A 302 -12.90 -11.17 11.88
N LEU A 303 -13.27 -11.65 10.70
CA LEU A 303 -12.37 -11.73 9.53
C LEU A 303 -12.34 -10.42 8.72
N PHE A 304 -13.36 -9.55 8.87
CA PHE A 304 -13.34 -8.20 8.32
C PHE A 304 -12.02 -7.47 8.68
N PHE A 305 -11.64 -7.52 9.95
CA PHE A 305 -10.44 -6.83 10.44
C PHE A 305 -9.11 -7.40 9.94
N ALA A 306 -9.07 -8.68 9.54
CA ALA A 306 -7.85 -9.34 9.06
C ALA A 306 -7.67 -9.26 7.54
N VAL A 307 -8.78 -9.15 6.80
CA VAL A 307 -8.82 -9.24 5.33
C VAL A 307 -9.34 -7.95 4.70
N PHE A 308 -10.47 -7.43 5.17
CA PHE A 308 -11.18 -6.31 4.54
C PHE A 308 -10.73 -4.94 5.06
N ALA A 309 -10.38 -4.79 6.35
CA ALA A 309 -9.97 -3.49 6.89
C ALA A 309 -8.73 -2.91 6.18
N PRO A 310 -7.65 -3.67 5.91
CA PRO A 310 -6.51 -3.14 5.15
C PRO A 310 -6.86 -2.84 3.67
N PHE A 311 -7.79 -3.61 3.09
CA PHE A 311 -8.32 -3.37 1.74
C PHE A 311 -9.19 -2.10 1.66
N VAL A 312 -9.97 -1.79 2.72
CA VAL A 312 -10.73 -0.54 2.84
C VAL A 312 -9.80 0.68 3.00
N VAL A 313 -8.69 0.54 3.73
CA VAL A 313 -7.64 1.58 3.80
C VAL A 313 -7.05 1.85 2.41
N LEU A 314 -6.73 0.79 1.65
CA LEU A 314 -6.23 0.91 0.28
C LEU A 314 -7.25 1.61 -0.64
N ILE A 315 -8.52 1.18 -0.59
CA ILE A 315 -9.62 1.80 -1.33
C ILE A 315 -9.78 3.29 -0.99
N TYR A 316 -9.63 3.68 0.27
CA TYR A 316 -9.70 5.09 0.66
C TYR A 316 -8.65 5.91 -0.10
N TYR A 317 -7.39 5.47 -0.14
CA TYR A 317 -6.34 6.21 -0.85
C TYR A 317 -6.51 6.21 -2.37
N ILE A 318 -7.02 5.13 -2.98
CA ILE A 318 -7.35 5.11 -4.41
C ILE A 318 -8.33 6.24 -4.77
N TYR A 319 -9.29 6.54 -3.91
CA TYR A 319 -10.28 7.61 -4.13
C TYR A 319 -9.88 8.99 -3.56
N SER A 320 -8.91 9.06 -2.64
CA SER A 320 -8.51 10.32 -1.99
C SER A 320 -7.17 10.89 -2.46
N PHE A 321 -6.33 10.11 -3.15
CA PHE A 321 -5.00 10.56 -3.59
C PHE A 321 -5.09 11.48 -4.81
N SER A 322 -4.72 12.74 -4.59
CA SER A 322 -4.80 13.82 -5.58
C SER A 322 -3.43 14.13 -6.17
N PHE A 323 -3.21 13.67 -7.40
CA PHE A 323 -2.04 14.00 -8.23
C PHE A 323 -2.48 14.09 -9.69
N ASP A 324 -2.17 15.21 -10.37
CA ASP A 324 -2.49 15.36 -11.80
C ASP A 324 -1.46 14.62 -12.65
N ARG A 325 -1.72 13.32 -12.79
CA ARG A 325 -0.95 12.40 -13.63
C ARG A 325 -0.87 12.87 -15.09
N ALA A 326 -1.94 13.51 -15.59
CA ALA A 326 -2.07 13.88 -16.99
C ALA A 326 -1.30 15.18 -17.32
N GLU A 327 -1.28 16.14 -16.40
CA GLU A 327 -0.32 17.26 -16.44
C GLU A 327 1.11 16.75 -16.33
N PHE A 328 1.40 15.89 -15.34
CA PHE A 328 2.78 15.51 -15.07
C PHE A 328 3.41 14.70 -16.21
N MET A 329 2.64 13.82 -16.88
CA MET A 329 3.12 13.11 -18.07
C MET A 329 3.53 14.06 -19.21
N THR A 330 2.91 15.24 -19.36
CA THR A 330 3.38 16.22 -20.37
C THR A 330 4.82 16.67 -20.11
N ARG A 331 5.26 16.71 -18.85
CA ARG A 331 6.63 17.08 -18.48
C ARG A 331 7.62 15.99 -18.89
N MET A 332 7.29 14.73 -18.62
CA MET A 332 8.13 13.59 -19.01
C MET A 332 8.22 13.41 -20.53
N GLU A 333 7.20 13.85 -21.28
CA GLU A 333 7.20 13.84 -22.74
C GLU A 333 7.98 14.99 -23.41
N THR A 334 8.24 16.10 -22.70
CA THR A 334 8.74 17.36 -23.32
C THR A 334 9.98 17.97 -22.67
N LEU A 335 10.30 17.64 -21.41
CA LEU A 335 11.50 18.13 -20.73
C LEU A 335 12.65 17.14 -20.90
N SER A 336 13.88 17.66 -21.01
CA SER A 336 15.07 16.82 -21.17
C SER A 336 15.28 15.84 -19.98
N PRO A 337 15.73 14.59 -20.24
CA PRO A 337 16.02 13.61 -19.20
C PRO A 337 16.98 14.14 -18.12
N GLY A 338 16.63 13.89 -16.87
CA GLY A 338 17.36 14.38 -15.70
C GLY A 338 17.06 15.84 -15.30
N SER A 339 16.12 16.52 -15.97
CA SER A 339 15.54 17.76 -15.46
C SER A 339 14.81 17.50 -14.13
N PHE A 340 15.07 18.32 -13.11
CA PHE A 340 14.44 18.18 -11.78
C PHE A 340 12.90 18.28 -11.83
N ASP A 341 12.33 19.02 -12.79
CA ASP A 341 10.88 19.17 -12.94
C ASP A 341 10.13 17.90 -13.37
N ILE A 342 10.85 16.81 -13.68
CA ILE A 342 10.29 15.46 -13.95
C ILE A 342 10.25 14.55 -12.71
N ILE A 343 10.73 14.99 -11.54
CA ILE A 343 10.71 14.19 -10.30
C ILE A 343 9.34 14.34 -9.62
N ALA A 344 8.43 13.43 -9.93
CA ALA A 344 6.99 13.53 -9.64
C ALA A 344 6.67 13.58 -8.15
N ARG A 345 7.31 12.74 -7.32
CA ARG A 345 7.09 12.68 -5.87
C ARG A 345 7.19 14.04 -5.17
N ILE A 346 8.10 14.93 -5.60
CA ILE A 346 8.34 16.22 -4.93
C ILE A 346 7.18 17.21 -5.16
N PHE A 347 6.41 17.04 -6.24
CA PHE A 347 5.24 17.86 -6.55
C PHE A 347 3.96 17.38 -5.84
N GLY A 348 3.91 16.13 -5.35
CA GLY A 348 2.75 15.59 -4.65
C GLY A 348 2.43 16.24 -3.30
N ASP A 349 1.34 15.79 -2.67
CA ASP A 349 1.01 16.19 -1.30
C ASP A 349 1.73 15.30 -0.27
N PRO A 350 2.52 15.86 0.67
CA PRO A 350 3.30 15.07 1.62
C PRO A 350 2.44 14.37 2.67
N SER A 351 1.29 14.92 3.05
CA SER A 351 0.39 14.26 4.00
C SER A 351 -0.21 13.00 3.39
N GLN A 352 -0.63 13.07 2.12
CA GLN A 352 -1.18 11.93 1.39
C GLN A 352 -0.12 10.89 1.08
N ILE A 353 1.07 11.31 0.63
CA ILE A 353 2.19 10.38 0.34
C ILE A 353 2.64 9.66 1.61
N SER A 354 2.89 10.39 2.71
CA SER A 354 3.29 9.80 3.99
C SER A 354 2.25 8.83 4.56
N SER A 355 0.96 9.20 4.49
CA SER A 355 -0.12 8.39 5.03
C SER A 355 -0.37 7.15 4.18
N PHE A 356 -0.21 7.22 2.86
CA PHE A 356 -0.23 6.06 1.98
C PHE A 356 0.97 5.14 2.23
N CYS A 357 2.21 5.66 2.23
CA CYS A 357 3.40 4.84 2.47
C CYS A 357 3.33 4.14 3.85
N SER A 358 2.90 4.85 4.89
CA SER A 358 2.66 4.26 6.22
C SER A 358 1.59 3.17 6.22
N ALA A 359 0.52 3.33 5.42
CA ALA A 359 -0.54 2.34 5.30
C ALA A 359 -0.15 1.12 4.44
N PHE A 360 0.58 1.33 3.35
CA PHE A 360 1.08 0.27 2.49
C PHE A 360 2.19 -0.54 3.18
N HIS A 361 3.07 0.12 3.93
CA HIS A 361 4.05 -0.54 4.79
C HIS A 361 3.39 -1.37 5.91
N TYR A 362 2.18 -1.01 6.36
CA TYR A 362 1.40 -1.87 7.26
C TYR A 362 0.86 -3.14 6.57
N LEU A 363 0.74 -3.18 5.24
CA LEU A 363 0.46 -4.41 4.48
C LEU A 363 1.69 -5.32 4.39
N GLN A 364 2.88 -4.73 4.28
CA GLN A 364 4.15 -5.45 4.35
C GLN A 364 4.36 -6.12 5.73
N PHE A 365 5.30 -7.05 5.77
CA PHE A 365 5.97 -7.51 6.97
C PHE A 365 7.34 -6.84 7.04
N SER A 366 7.56 -6.00 8.05
CA SER A 366 8.82 -5.28 8.26
C SER A 366 9.54 -5.69 9.55
N SER A 367 8.99 -6.65 10.29
CA SER A 367 9.58 -7.15 11.53
C SER A 367 9.11 -8.57 11.86
N GLY A 368 9.98 -9.39 12.46
CA GLY A 368 9.63 -10.75 12.87
C GLY A 368 8.45 -10.82 13.87
N SER A 369 8.25 -9.78 14.68
CA SER A 369 7.08 -9.62 15.54
C SER A 369 5.79 -9.43 14.74
N SER A 370 5.82 -8.61 13.67
CA SER A 370 4.68 -8.48 12.75
C SER A 370 4.36 -9.80 12.03
N LEU A 371 5.39 -10.54 11.62
CA LEU A 371 5.22 -11.87 11.02
C LEU A 371 4.56 -12.83 12.00
N PHE A 372 5.01 -12.85 13.26
CA PHE A 372 4.43 -13.69 14.30
C PHE A 372 2.94 -13.39 14.56
N TYR A 373 2.54 -12.13 14.81
CA TYR A 373 1.16 -11.86 15.19
C TYR A 373 0.14 -11.98 14.04
N LYS A 374 0.45 -11.49 12.82
CA LYS A 374 -0.47 -11.68 11.68
C LYS A 374 -0.56 -13.16 11.28
N SER A 375 0.51 -13.94 11.46
CA SER A 375 0.49 -15.41 11.25
C SER A 375 -0.34 -16.12 12.33
N ALA A 376 -0.19 -15.76 13.59
CA ALA A 376 -0.98 -16.33 14.68
C ALA A 376 -2.48 -16.06 14.49
N LEU A 377 -2.85 -14.86 14.04
CA LEU A 377 -4.24 -14.52 13.69
C LEU A 377 -4.81 -15.41 12.56
N ASN A 378 -4.06 -15.62 11.48
CA ASN A 378 -4.49 -16.47 10.38
C ASN A 378 -4.57 -17.95 10.77
N LEU A 379 -3.60 -18.46 11.53
CA LEU A 379 -3.63 -19.83 12.05
C LEU A 379 -4.82 -20.07 12.99
N LEU A 380 -5.12 -19.11 13.88
CA LEU A 380 -6.29 -19.16 14.76
C LEU A 380 -7.60 -19.08 13.97
N SER A 381 -7.67 -18.26 12.92
CA SER A 381 -8.81 -18.17 12.00
C SER A 381 -9.09 -19.52 11.32
N LEU A 382 -8.08 -20.09 10.67
CA LEU A 382 -8.18 -21.40 10.00
C LEU A 382 -8.55 -22.52 10.96
N TYR A 383 -7.97 -22.56 12.17
CA TYR A 383 -8.32 -23.53 13.20
C TYR A 383 -9.79 -23.41 13.63
N LYS A 384 -10.25 -22.21 13.97
CA LYS A 384 -11.64 -21.96 14.41
C LYS A 384 -12.64 -22.33 13.32
N TRP A 385 -12.40 -21.91 12.08
CA TRP A 385 -13.27 -22.25 10.96
C TRP A 385 -13.25 -23.75 10.62
N ARG A 386 -12.10 -24.42 10.68
CA ARG A 386 -12.01 -25.88 10.52
C ARG A 386 -12.79 -26.62 11.61
N LYS A 387 -12.76 -26.17 12.88
CA LYS A 387 -13.60 -26.73 13.95
C LYS A 387 -15.08 -26.54 13.63
N ILE A 388 -15.51 -25.33 13.27
CA ILE A 388 -16.92 -25.03 12.92
C ILE A 388 -17.43 -25.90 11.76
N ILE A 389 -16.67 -26.02 10.68
CA ILE A 389 -17.06 -26.81 9.50
C ILE A 389 -17.18 -28.30 9.85
N LYS A 390 -16.21 -28.86 10.59
CA LYS A 390 -16.31 -30.23 11.11
C LYS A 390 -17.53 -30.42 12.01
N THR A 391 -17.79 -29.49 12.94
CA THR A 391 -18.94 -29.58 13.87
C THR A 391 -20.28 -29.47 13.13
N LEU A 392 -20.42 -28.65 12.10
CA LEU A 392 -21.66 -28.58 11.30
C LEU A 392 -21.91 -29.88 10.52
N ILE A 393 -20.89 -30.44 9.89
CA ILE A 393 -20.97 -31.73 9.19
C ILE A 393 -21.36 -32.85 10.18
N HIS A 394 -20.70 -32.93 11.33
CA HIS A 394 -21.00 -33.90 12.39
C HIS A 394 -22.42 -33.73 12.96
N ASN A 395 -22.83 -32.50 13.30
CA ASN A 395 -24.17 -32.20 13.81
C ASN A 395 -25.27 -32.58 12.80
N ASN A 396 -25.04 -32.38 11.49
CA ASN A 396 -25.99 -32.83 10.47
C ASN A 396 -26.02 -34.38 10.37
N HIS A 397 -24.88 -35.06 10.41
CA HIS A 397 -24.86 -36.53 10.42
C HIS A 397 -25.60 -37.12 11.63
N GLU A 398 -25.38 -36.59 12.83
CA GLU A 398 -26.13 -37.00 14.03
C GLU A 398 -27.63 -36.74 13.88
N ARG A 399 -28.04 -35.56 13.39
CA ARG A 399 -29.46 -35.26 13.08
C ARG A 399 -30.03 -36.25 12.06
N GLN A 400 -29.28 -36.64 11.04
CA GLN A 400 -29.73 -37.63 10.05
C GLN A 400 -29.83 -39.04 10.64
N ILE A 401 -28.89 -39.45 11.50
CA ILE A 401 -28.93 -40.73 12.23
C ILE A 401 -30.13 -40.74 13.18
N GLU A 402 -30.40 -39.64 13.89
CA GLU A 402 -31.53 -39.51 14.80
C GLU A 402 -32.87 -39.49 14.05
N ARG A 403 -32.97 -38.79 12.90
CA ARG A 403 -34.14 -38.88 11.99
C ARG A 403 -34.36 -40.32 11.51
N LYS A 404 -33.31 -41.02 11.06
CA LYS A 404 -33.38 -42.42 10.63
C LYS A 404 -33.81 -43.36 11.77
N ARG A 405 -33.29 -43.19 12.99
CA ARG A 405 -33.73 -43.93 14.18
C ARG A 405 -35.20 -43.66 14.50
N LYS A 406 -35.65 -42.39 14.48
CA LYS A 406 -37.05 -42.00 14.71
C LYS A 406 -38.00 -42.53 13.63
N ALA A 407 -37.55 -42.64 12.38
CA ALA A 407 -38.32 -43.23 11.28
C ALA A 407 -38.38 -44.79 11.34
N LEU A 408 -37.39 -45.45 11.94
CA LEU A 408 -37.40 -46.90 12.15
C LEU A 408 -38.37 -47.35 13.26
N ILE A 409 -38.67 -46.47 14.22
CA ILE A 409 -39.59 -46.73 15.33
C ILE A 409 -41.02 -46.44 14.86
N LYS A 410 -41.79 -47.50 14.59
CA LYS A 410 -43.25 -47.38 14.33
C LYS A 410 -43.96 -46.72 15.52
N PRO A 411 -45.01 -45.92 15.28
CA PRO A 411 -45.80 -45.34 16.36
C PRO A 411 -46.49 -46.43 17.18
N VAL A 412 -46.32 -46.36 18.51
CA VAL A 412 -46.98 -47.25 19.47
C VAL A 412 -48.49 -46.94 19.51
N PRO A 413 -49.39 -47.96 19.58
CA PRO A 413 -50.82 -47.73 19.76
C PRO A 413 -51.12 -46.87 20.98
N ARG A 414 -52.01 -45.89 20.81
CA ARG A 414 -52.27 -44.84 21.80
C ARG A 414 -53.35 -45.27 22.79
N GLU A 415 -52.99 -46.09 23.77
CA GLU A 415 -53.90 -46.41 24.89
C GLU A 415 -54.31 -45.14 25.67
N SER A 416 -55.59 -45.07 26.03
CA SER A 416 -56.23 -43.86 26.54
C SER A 416 -56.06 -43.69 28.05
N ARG A 417 -54.88 -43.24 28.49
CA ARG A 417 -54.70 -42.74 29.87
C ARG A 417 -55.18 -41.30 30.02
N SER A 418 -56.49 -41.15 30.19
CA SER A 418 -57.07 -39.90 30.71
C SER A 418 -56.68 -39.75 32.19
N GLY A 419 -55.75 -38.85 32.48
CA GLY A 419 -55.32 -38.56 33.84
C GLY A 419 -54.00 -37.79 33.90
N SER A 420 -53.92 -36.81 34.81
CA SER A 420 -52.68 -36.12 35.19
C SER A 420 -52.04 -35.14 34.18
N ILE A 421 -52.83 -34.49 33.32
CA ILE A 421 -52.39 -33.23 32.67
C ILE A 421 -52.16 -32.13 33.74
N THR A 422 -53.02 -32.07 34.76
CA THR A 422 -52.96 -31.08 35.85
C THR A 422 -51.70 -31.18 36.70
N ALA A 423 -51.26 -32.38 37.12
CA ALA A 423 -50.05 -32.52 37.94
C ALA A 423 -48.76 -32.24 37.17
N ALA A 424 -48.73 -32.50 35.85
CA ALA A 424 -47.62 -32.10 34.99
C ALA A 424 -47.51 -30.57 34.85
N ILE A 425 -48.66 -29.88 34.80
CA ILE A 425 -48.74 -28.42 34.73
C ILE A 425 -48.34 -27.78 36.08
N THR A 426 -48.87 -28.24 37.22
CA THR A 426 -48.50 -27.69 38.53
C THR A 426 -47.04 -27.97 38.88
N LYS A 427 -46.48 -29.13 38.50
CA LYS A 427 -45.05 -29.37 38.66
C LYS A 427 -44.20 -28.37 37.85
N ARG A 428 -44.50 -28.16 36.56
CA ARG A 428 -43.80 -27.16 35.73
C ARG A 428 -43.90 -25.75 36.31
N LEU A 429 -45.09 -25.33 36.75
CA LEU A 429 -45.29 -24.01 37.38
C LEU A 429 -44.50 -23.85 38.69
N SER A 430 -44.44 -24.90 39.52
CA SER A 430 -43.63 -24.90 40.74
C SER A 430 -42.12 -24.78 40.47
N GLU A 431 -41.64 -25.39 39.38
CA GLU A 431 -40.22 -25.32 38.98
C GLU A 431 -39.86 -23.91 38.46
N THR A 432 -40.75 -23.26 37.69
CA THR A 432 -40.54 -21.91 37.15
C THR A 432 -40.54 -20.77 38.16
N LEU A 433 -41.03 -20.99 39.40
CA LEU A 433 -40.97 -20.01 40.49
C LEU A 433 -39.83 -20.28 41.48
N THR A 434 -38.95 -21.26 41.21
CA THR A 434 -37.73 -21.42 42.01
C THR A 434 -36.72 -20.31 41.70
N LYS A 435 -36.22 -19.65 42.76
CA LYS A 435 -35.24 -18.56 42.67
C LYS A 435 -34.08 -18.92 41.73
N PRO A 436 -33.55 -17.97 40.94
CA PRO A 436 -32.45 -18.25 40.01
C PRO A 436 -31.28 -18.87 40.77
N LYS A 437 -31.00 -20.14 40.50
CA LYS A 437 -29.88 -20.86 41.11
C LYS A 437 -28.59 -20.31 40.54
N PHE A 438 -28.04 -19.29 41.20
CA PHE A 438 -26.71 -18.74 40.95
C PHE A 438 -25.67 -19.87 41.11
N GLY A 439 -25.38 -20.55 40.00
CA GLY A 439 -24.39 -21.62 39.97
C GLY A 439 -23.01 -21.08 40.35
N LYS A 440 -22.14 -21.96 40.88
CA LYS A 440 -20.80 -21.63 41.43
C LYS A 440 -19.84 -20.91 40.45
N HIS A 441 -20.25 -20.70 39.20
CA HIS A 441 -19.50 -20.03 38.15
C HIS A 441 -20.18 -18.74 37.61
N PHE A 442 -21.22 -18.20 38.26
CA PHE A 442 -21.83 -16.94 37.84
C PHE A 442 -20.87 -15.75 37.99
N ALA A 443 -20.24 -15.60 39.17
CA ALA A 443 -19.32 -14.51 39.45
C ALA A 443 -18.16 -14.38 38.43
N PRO A 444 -17.40 -15.44 38.08
CA PRO A 444 -16.34 -15.35 37.07
C PRO A 444 -16.87 -15.08 35.65
N LYS A 445 -18.10 -15.51 35.30
CA LYS A 445 -18.73 -15.13 34.01
C LYS A 445 -19.07 -13.65 33.96
N LEU A 446 -19.70 -13.12 35.02
CA LEU A 446 -20.02 -11.70 35.13
C LEU A 446 -18.74 -10.85 35.09
N LEU A 447 -17.69 -11.25 35.81
CA LEU A 447 -16.41 -10.55 35.82
C LEU A 447 -15.74 -10.54 34.43
N LEU A 448 -15.69 -11.69 33.73
CA LEU A 448 -15.15 -11.75 32.36
C LEU A 448 -15.95 -10.89 31.38
N SER A 449 -17.29 -10.92 31.49
CA SER A 449 -18.18 -10.09 30.67
C SER A 449 -17.99 -8.59 30.93
N LEU A 450 -17.84 -8.18 32.18
CA LEU A 450 -17.56 -6.80 32.57
C LEU A 450 -16.18 -6.34 32.07
N VAL A 451 -15.17 -7.21 32.07
CA VAL A 451 -13.85 -6.92 31.47
C VAL A 451 -13.96 -6.68 29.96
N PHE A 452 -14.69 -7.51 29.21
CA PHE A 452 -14.92 -7.29 27.78
C PHE A 452 -15.67 -5.96 27.51
N LEU A 453 -16.70 -5.65 28.32
CA LEU A 453 -17.46 -4.40 28.20
C LEU A 453 -16.59 -3.16 28.49
N ALA A 454 -15.85 -3.18 29.60
CA ALA A 454 -14.98 -2.08 30.00
C ALA A 454 -13.85 -1.87 29.00
N ALA A 455 -13.19 -2.94 28.51
CA ALA A 455 -12.14 -2.83 27.51
C ALA A 455 -12.64 -2.23 26.19
N GLY A 456 -13.82 -2.63 25.72
CA GLY A 456 -14.43 -2.07 24.51
C GLY A 456 -14.77 -0.59 24.66
N ILE A 457 -15.42 -0.20 25.76
CA ILE A 457 -15.76 1.20 26.04
C ILE A 457 -14.49 2.05 26.20
N SER A 458 -13.51 1.60 26.98
CA SER A 458 -12.24 2.32 27.16
C SER A 458 -11.48 2.49 25.85
N THR A 459 -11.44 1.46 24.99
CA THR A 459 -10.79 1.54 23.66
C THR A 459 -11.50 2.57 22.77
N PHE A 460 -12.83 2.55 22.75
CA PHE A 460 -13.61 3.52 21.97
C PHE A 460 -13.40 4.94 22.48
N VAL A 461 -13.62 5.19 23.79
CA VAL A 461 -13.44 6.50 24.42
C VAL A 461 -12.01 7.02 24.23
N TYR A 462 -10.99 6.16 24.37
CA TYR A 462 -9.60 6.52 24.08
C TYR A 462 -9.44 6.96 22.62
N SER A 463 -9.92 6.19 21.64
CA SER A 463 -9.79 6.56 20.22
C SER A 463 -10.46 7.88 19.86
N ILE A 464 -11.66 8.15 20.37
CA ILE A 464 -12.36 9.43 20.13
C ILE A 464 -11.64 10.57 20.85
N GLY A 465 -11.26 10.37 22.11
CA GLY A 465 -10.57 11.38 22.91
C GLY A 465 -9.20 11.75 22.38
N SER A 466 -8.42 10.78 21.87
CA SER A 466 -7.13 11.04 21.23
C SER A 466 -7.27 11.85 19.94
N VAL A 467 -8.25 11.53 19.08
CA VAL A 467 -8.51 12.33 17.88
C VAL A 467 -8.93 13.76 18.26
N VAL A 468 -9.93 13.91 19.15
CA VAL A 468 -10.44 15.23 19.56
C VAL A 468 -9.37 16.10 20.23
N SER A 469 -8.61 15.57 21.19
CA SER A 469 -7.57 16.33 21.90
C SER A 469 -6.37 16.66 21.02
N THR A 470 -5.94 15.75 20.14
CA THR A 470 -4.91 16.07 19.15
C THR A 470 -5.39 17.12 18.15
N THR A 471 -6.63 17.04 17.65
CA THR A 471 -7.16 18.05 16.72
C THR A 471 -7.29 19.42 17.38
N ASP A 472 -7.77 19.52 18.62
CA ASP A 472 -7.79 20.81 19.34
C ASP A 472 -6.38 21.38 19.54
N LEU A 473 -5.41 20.55 19.93
CA LEU A 473 -4.04 21.00 20.17
C LEU A 473 -3.29 21.39 18.88
N CYS A 474 -3.38 20.56 17.83
CA CYS A 474 -2.63 20.74 16.58
C CYS A 474 -3.27 21.71 15.59
N SER A 475 -4.59 21.96 15.63
CA SER A 475 -5.25 22.96 14.76
C SER A 475 -4.74 24.40 14.96
N LYS A 476 -4.04 24.66 16.07
CA LYS A 476 -3.34 25.92 16.37
C LYS A 476 -2.03 26.09 15.58
N TYR A 477 -1.60 25.08 14.82
CA TYR A 477 -0.33 25.03 14.09
C TYR A 477 -0.57 24.68 12.62
N GLU A 478 -0.85 25.70 11.79
CA GLU A 478 -1.18 25.56 10.35
C GLU A 478 -0.19 24.74 9.50
N LYS A 479 1.07 24.62 9.95
CA LYS A 479 2.15 23.90 9.24
C LYS A 479 2.28 22.43 9.63
N CYS A 480 1.47 21.95 10.57
CA CYS A 480 1.36 20.53 10.88
C CYS A 480 0.32 19.87 9.95
N VAL A 481 0.79 19.27 8.85
CA VAL A 481 -0.09 18.66 7.83
C VAL A 481 -0.46 17.19 8.14
N LEU A 482 0.21 16.57 9.10
CA LEU A 482 -0.13 15.24 9.63
C LEU A 482 0.22 15.16 11.12
N ALA A 483 -0.67 14.60 11.94
CA ALA A 483 -0.50 14.52 13.39
C ALA A 483 -0.69 13.09 13.92
N SER A 484 0.02 12.75 15.00
CA SER A 484 -0.09 11.50 15.74
C SER A 484 -1.21 11.64 16.76
N TYR A 485 -2.30 10.87 16.61
CA TYR A 485 -3.49 10.98 17.45
C TYR A 485 -3.25 10.34 18.81
N GLN A 486 -2.89 11.16 19.79
CA GLN A 486 -2.57 10.77 21.17
C GLN A 486 -3.51 11.46 22.17
N TRP A 487 -3.53 10.99 23.41
CA TRP A 487 -4.43 11.50 24.46
C TRP A 487 -3.86 12.81 25.05
N ASN A 488 -4.02 13.90 24.31
CA ASN A 488 -3.33 15.18 24.54
C ASN A 488 -4.09 16.13 25.48
N PHE A 489 -5.00 15.62 26.33
CA PHE A 489 -5.78 16.45 27.26
C PHE A 489 -4.91 17.05 28.37
N GLY A 490 -4.58 18.34 28.22
CA GLY A 490 -3.69 19.07 29.11
C GLY A 490 -2.26 19.25 28.58
N GLU A 491 -1.94 18.66 27.43
CA GLU A 491 -0.63 18.81 26.79
C GLU A 491 -0.45 20.16 26.09
N LYS A 492 0.81 20.58 25.96
CA LYS A 492 1.19 21.90 25.43
C LYS A 492 1.75 21.88 24.02
N HIS A 493 2.27 20.75 23.57
CA HIS A 493 3.00 20.63 22.31
C HIS A 493 2.24 19.68 21.37
N CYS A 494 1.98 20.10 20.14
CA CYS A 494 1.32 19.26 19.15
C CYS A 494 2.19 18.04 18.82
N THR A 495 1.61 16.84 18.88
CA THR A 495 2.22 15.56 18.50
C THR A 495 2.27 15.43 16.96
N CYS A 496 2.98 16.35 16.31
CA CYS A 496 3.03 16.45 14.85
C CYS A 496 3.93 15.38 14.23
N LEU A 497 3.50 14.81 13.10
CA LEU A 497 4.28 13.85 12.30
C LEU A 497 4.90 14.49 11.06
N ALA A 498 4.22 15.43 10.42
CA ALA A 498 4.70 16.09 9.20
C ALA A 498 4.59 17.61 9.30
N PHE A 499 5.75 18.27 9.29
CA PHE A 499 5.88 19.71 9.06
C PHE A 499 5.96 19.97 7.56
N ALA A 500 5.11 20.86 7.03
CA ALA A 500 5.22 21.34 5.66
C ALA A 500 4.94 22.85 5.56
N ASP A 501 5.95 23.61 5.11
CA ASP A 501 5.80 25.02 4.72
C ASP A 501 6.38 25.21 3.31
N ARG A 502 5.51 25.04 2.31
CA ARG A 502 5.86 24.99 0.88
C ARG A 502 5.23 26.16 0.13
N GLN A 503 6.05 27.08 -0.37
CA GLN A 503 5.64 28.06 -1.39
C GLN A 503 6.14 27.57 -2.76
N MET A 504 5.25 27.00 -3.56
CA MET A 504 5.62 26.27 -4.80
C MET A 504 5.84 27.19 -6.02
N SER A 505 5.41 28.45 -5.94
CA SER A 505 5.62 29.44 -6.99
C SER A 505 5.66 30.87 -6.41
N PRO A 506 6.81 31.32 -5.85
CA PRO A 506 7.01 32.72 -5.45
C PRO A 506 6.75 33.67 -6.63
N LYS A 507 6.14 34.83 -6.37
CA LYS A 507 5.64 35.71 -7.44
C LYS A 507 6.58 36.83 -7.84
N ASN A 508 7.56 37.18 -7.00
CA ASN A 508 8.48 38.29 -7.22
C ASN A 508 9.85 38.00 -6.59
N TYR A 509 10.86 38.74 -7.02
CA TYR A 509 12.24 38.55 -6.60
C TYR A 509 12.46 38.77 -5.09
N ALA A 510 11.74 39.71 -4.48
CA ALA A 510 11.88 40.04 -3.06
C ALA A 510 11.37 38.90 -2.16
N GLU A 511 10.22 38.29 -2.51
CA GLU A 511 9.67 37.12 -1.81
C GLU A 511 10.64 35.91 -1.84
N TRP A 512 11.37 35.73 -2.94
CA TRP A 512 12.27 34.58 -3.13
C TRP A 512 13.68 34.79 -2.57
N THR A 513 14.20 36.02 -2.64
CA THR A 513 15.51 36.36 -2.04
C THR A 513 15.43 36.54 -0.52
N ASN A 514 14.31 37.05 -0.01
CA ASN A 514 14.04 37.20 1.43
C ASN A 514 12.67 36.59 1.81
N PRO A 515 12.54 35.25 1.79
CA PRO A 515 11.30 34.58 2.15
C PRO A 515 11.04 34.65 3.66
N GLU A 516 9.79 34.39 4.04
CA GLU A 516 9.35 34.29 5.43
C GLU A 516 10.14 33.21 6.19
N ASP A 517 10.64 33.57 7.39
CA ASP A 517 11.34 32.65 8.29
C ASP A 517 10.34 31.75 9.03
N THR A 518 10.56 30.44 8.95
CA THR A 518 9.70 29.41 9.54
C THR A 518 10.42 28.59 10.62
N THR A 519 11.66 28.96 10.98
CA THR A 519 12.50 28.27 11.98
C THR A 519 11.79 28.14 13.32
N SER A 520 11.11 29.19 13.78
CA SER A 520 10.36 29.19 15.04
C SER A 520 9.10 28.31 15.00
N LYS A 521 8.45 28.19 13.83
CA LYS A 521 7.30 27.30 13.62
C LYS A 521 7.74 25.84 13.61
N LEU A 522 8.89 25.56 12.97
CA LEU A 522 9.53 24.25 12.96
C LEU A 522 9.95 23.83 14.37
N ALA A 523 10.65 24.70 15.11
CA ALA A 523 11.04 24.47 16.51
C ALA A 523 9.83 24.13 17.39
N ALA A 524 8.77 24.94 17.32
CA ALA A 524 7.56 24.76 18.13
C ALA A 524 6.81 23.44 17.86
N LEU A 525 6.94 22.88 16.65
CA LEU A 525 6.39 21.56 16.28
C LEU A 525 7.38 20.41 16.52
N ALA A 526 8.69 20.68 16.51
CA ALA A 526 9.72 19.72 16.87
C ALA A 526 9.79 19.43 18.39
N MET A 527 9.33 20.37 19.24
CA MET A 527 9.27 20.23 20.71
C MET A 527 8.66 18.92 21.25
N ALA A 528 7.80 18.25 20.49
CA ALA A 528 7.18 16.97 20.89
C ALA A 528 8.04 15.73 20.57
N GLY A 529 9.09 15.84 19.75
CA GLY A 529 9.93 14.71 19.30
C GLY A 529 9.29 13.76 18.29
N GLU A 530 8.06 14.02 17.84
CA GLU A 530 7.25 13.13 16.99
C GLU A 530 7.44 13.33 15.47
N LEU A 531 8.16 14.38 15.03
CA LEU A 531 8.30 14.67 13.61
C LEU A 531 9.01 13.53 12.86
N ARG A 532 8.35 13.07 11.80
CA ARG A 532 8.86 12.11 10.80
C ARG A 532 9.23 12.80 9.50
N ILE A 533 8.54 13.87 9.14
CA ILE A 533 8.73 14.59 7.88
C ILE A 533 8.90 16.07 8.14
N VAL A 534 9.92 16.66 7.52
CA VAL A 534 10.10 18.12 7.41
C VAL A 534 10.22 18.47 5.93
N GLN A 535 9.30 19.27 5.40
CA GLN A 535 9.40 19.85 4.07
C GLN A 535 9.32 21.38 4.13
N VAL A 536 10.37 22.04 3.63
CA VAL A 536 10.47 23.50 3.58
C VAL A 536 10.90 23.88 2.16
N ILE A 537 10.06 24.66 1.47
CA ILE A 537 10.29 25.08 0.08
C ILE A 537 9.98 26.57 -0.04
N ASN A 538 10.98 27.37 -0.46
CA ASN A 538 10.90 28.85 -0.52
C ASN A 538 10.44 29.50 0.81
N ARG A 539 10.98 28.99 1.93
CA ARG A 539 10.77 29.47 3.30
C ARG A 539 12.08 29.38 4.06
N ALA A 540 12.46 30.43 4.80
CA ALA A 540 13.77 30.48 5.43
C ALA A 540 13.83 29.59 6.68
N VAL A 541 14.87 28.77 6.75
CA VAL A 541 15.38 28.07 7.93
C VAL A 541 16.92 28.18 7.87
N PRO A 542 17.50 29.35 8.24
CA PRO A 542 18.92 29.62 8.04
C PRO A 542 19.84 28.69 8.86
N GLU A 543 19.34 28.31 10.04
CA GLU A 543 19.91 27.35 10.99
C GLU A 543 18.79 26.36 11.35
N LEU A 544 19.11 25.07 11.51
CA LEU A 544 18.13 24.07 11.93
C LEU A 544 17.96 24.13 13.46
N PRO A 545 16.71 24.20 13.99
CA PRO A 545 16.48 24.39 15.42
C PRO A 545 16.88 23.16 16.24
N GLU A 546 17.53 23.38 17.39
CA GLU A 546 18.00 22.31 18.29
C GLU A 546 16.88 21.39 18.78
N GLU A 547 15.63 21.88 18.87
CA GLU A 547 14.46 21.06 19.16
C GLU A 547 14.31 19.89 18.19
N LEU A 548 14.73 20.04 16.92
CA LEU A 548 14.65 19.00 15.90
C LEU A 548 15.56 17.79 16.23
N LYS A 549 16.63 17.98 17.03
CA LYS A 549 17.48 16.90 17.55
C LYS A 549 16.72 15.87 18.42
N THR A 550 15.53 16.23 18.92
CA THR A 550 14.65 15.30 19.65
C THR A 550 13.91 14.32 18.73
N CYS A 551 13.77 14.65 17.45
CA CYS A 551 12.96 13.91 16.47
C CYS A 551 13.73 12.69 15.91
N ARG A 552 14.00 11.70 16.77
CA ARG A 552 14.86 10.52 16.46
C ARG A 552 14.31 9.59 15.40
N TYR A 553 13.06 9.76 15.00
CA TYR A 553 12.37 9.00 13.96
C TYR A 553 12.05 9.86 12.73
N LEU A 554 12.90 10.84 12.43
CA LEU A 554 12.81 11.60 11.19
C LEU A 554 13.10 10.68 9.99
N GLU A 555 12.06 10.44 9.18
CA GLU A 555 12.02 9.58 8.00
C GLU A 555 12.36 10.39 6.72
N GLN A 556 11.99 11.68 6.63
CA GLN A 556 12.23 12.54 5.46
C GLN A 556 12.58 14.00 5.82
N MET A 557 13.56 14.57 5.11
CA MET A 557 13.88 16.00 5.12
C MET A 557 14.00 16.57 3.69
N ILE A 558 13.26 17.64 3.40
CA ILE A 558 13.39 18.47 2.20
C ILE A 558 13.62 19.92 2.61
N LEU A 559 14.73 20.50 2.15
CA LEU A 559 15.11 21.90 2.34
C LEU A 559 15.47 22.51 0.98
N ALA A 560 14.52 23.10 0.28
CA ALA A 560 14.73 23.76 -1.01
C ALA A 560 14.56 25.30 -0.90
N TYR A 561 15.59 26.04 -1.31
CA TYR A 561 15.62 27.52 -1.29
C TYR A 561 15.41 28.11 0.13
N THR A 562 15.95 27.41 1.14
CA THR A 562 15.69 27.65 2.57
C THR A 562 16.65 28.62 3.26
N LYS A 563 17.63 29.17 2.54
CA LYS A 563 18.72 29.99 3.10
C LYS A 563 19.62 29.25 4.13
N THR A 564 19.51 27.92 4.25
CA THR A 564 20.26 27.11 5.22
C THR A 564 21.76 27.12 4.90
N GLN A 565 22.59 27.55 5.87
CA GLN A 565 24.03 27.74 5.66
C GLN A 565 24.88 26.55 6.14
N HIS A 566 24.40 25.80 7.14
CA HIS A 566 25.11 24.66 7.72
C HIS A 566 24.14 23.52 8.03
N LEU A 567 24.61 22.28 7.84
CA LEU A 567 23.97 21.09 8.42
C LEU A 567 24.69 20.81 9.74
N PRO A 568 24.01 20.83 10.91
CA PRO A 568 24.66 20.64 12.20
C PRO A 568 25.13 19.20 12.39
N GLU A 569 26.24 19.01 13.10
CA GLU A 569 26.86 17.68 13.30
C GLU A 569 25.91 16.63 13.89
N TRP A 570 24.96 17.06 14.74
CA TRP A 570 23.95 16.18 15.33
C TRP A 570 22.93 15.62 14.33
N MET A 571 22.91 16.08 13.08
CA MET A 571 22.13 15.46 12.01
C MET A 571 22.58 14.00 11.77
N SER A 572 23.83 13.66 12.08
CA SER A 572 24.33 12.28 12.16
C SER A 572 23.61 11.40 13.20
N GLU A 573 22.76 11.97 14.06
CA GLU A 573 21.94 11.20 15.01
C GLU A 573 20.58 10.73 14.41
N PHE A 574 20.29 11.07 13.14
CA PHE A 574 19.07 10.65 12.42
C PHE A 574 19.27 9.33 11.63
N SER A 575 19.48 8.23 12.35
CA SER A 575 19.66 6.90 11.74
C SER A 575 18.45 6.34 10.97
N HIS A 576 17.28 6.96 11.10
CA HIS A 576 16.03 6.56 10.42
C HIS A 576 15.74 7.36 9.15
N LEU A 577 16.64 8.26 8.72
CA LEU A 577 16.39 9.14 7.57
C LEU A 577 16.45 8.33 6.26
N GLU A 578 15.32 8.26 5.55
CA GLU A 578 15.16 7.52 4.28
C GLU A 578 15.26 8.43 3.06
N TYR A 579 15.03 9.75 3.23
CA TYR A 579 15.02 10.74 2.16
C TYR A 579 15.66 12.08 2.60
N LEU A 580 16.69 12.53 1.90
CA LEU A 580 17.33 13.84 2.09
C LEU A 580 17.45 14.61 0.77
N HIS A 581 16.83 15.78 0.72
CA HIS A 581 17.00 16.75 -0.38
C HIS A 581 17.37 18.10 0.22
N VAL A 582 18.57 18.59 -0.09
CA VAL A 582 19.00 19.94 0.26
C VAL A 582 19.36 20.68 -1.03
N GLU A 583 18.74 21.82 -1.24
CA GLU A 583 18.92 22.64 -2.43
C GLU A 583 19.01 24.12 -2.06
N GLY A 584 20.17 24.71 -2.34
CA GLY A 584 20.45 26.11 -2.12
C GLY A 584 19.83 26.99 -3.21
N ASP A 585 20.12 28.28 -3.14
CA ASP A 585 19.76 29.22 -4.19
C ASP A 585 20.95 30.10 -4.57
N TYR A 586 20.74 30.98 -5.54
CA TYR A 586 21.76 31.83 -6.11
C TYR A 586 22.16 33.02 -5.22
N THR A 587 21.52 33.22 -4.05
CA THR A 587 22.02 34.14 -3.00
C THR A 587 23.13 33.50 -2.19
N ASP A 588 23.87 34.27 -1.39
CA ASP A 588 25.02 33.76 -0.63
C ASP A 588 24.67 32.91 0.60
N ARG A 589 23.39 32.83 0.99
CA ARG A 589 22.93 32.03 2.13
C ARG A 589 22.61 30.60 1.69
N ARG A 590 23.62 29.74 1.66
CA ARG A 590 23.55 28.32 1.25
C ARG A 590 24.72 27.55 1.86
N LEU A 591 24.72 26.22 1.75
CA LEU A 591 25.79 25.38 2.28
C LEU A 591 27.17 25.80 1.71
N SER A 592 28.07 26.19 2.62
CA SER A 592 29.50 26.41 2.34
C SER A 592 30.33 25.15 2.58
N SER A 593 29.86 24.29 3.47
CA SER A 593 30.53 23.10 3.98
C SER A 593 29.49 22.10 4.50
N VAL A 594 29.88 20.83 4.53
CA VAL A 594 29.15 19.73 5.16
C VAL A 594 30.14 19.01 6.07
N ALA A 595 29.71 18.58 7.26
CA ALA A 595 30.58 17.89 8.21
C ALA A 595 31.00 16.50 7.71
N ASP A 596 32.26 16.13 7.94
CA ASP A 596 32.73 14.77 7.70
C ASP A 596 31.96 13.77 8.58
N GLY A 597 31.65 12.60 8.03
CA GLY A 597 30.93 11.53 8.74
C GLY A 597 29.43 11.76 8.97
N ILE A 598 28.84 12.88 8.51
CA ILE A 598 27.40 13.17 8.69
C ILE A 598 26.45 12.06 8.17
N PHE A 599 26.92 11.28 7.18
CA PHE A 599 26.20 10.18 6.54
C PHE A 599 26.53 8.79 7.11
N ASP A 600 27.49 8.66 8.04
CA ASP A 600 28.03 7.37 8.47
C ASP A 600 26.99 6.48 9.17
N THR A 601 25.98 7.10 9.75
CA THR A 601 24.87 6.47 10.49
C THR A 601 23.58 6.35 9.69
N MET A 602 23.48 7.01 8.53
CA MET A 602 22.25 7.11 7.72
C MET A 602 22.09 5.88 6.80
N SER A 603 22.24 4.67 7.35
CA SER A 603 22.17 3.42 6.59
C SER A 603 20.80 3.17 5.94
N HIS A 604 19.75 3.85 6.40
CA HIS A 604 18.40 3.80 5.85
C HIS A 604 18.16 4.74 4.65
N LEU A 605 19.11 5.62 4.32
CA LEU A 605 18.92 6.64 3.28
C LEU A 605 18.79 6.00 1.89
N THR A 606 17.65 6.23 1.23
CA THR A 606 17.34 5.71 -0.11
C THR A 606 17.40 6.77 -1.21
N PHE A 607 17.30 8.05 -0.85
CA PHE A 607 17.37 9.18 -1.78
C PHE A 607 18.24 10.29 -1.20
N LEU A 608 19.23 10.74 -1.98
CA LEU A 608 20.06 11.90 -1.69
C LEU A 608 20.06 12.85 -2.90
N HIS A 609 19.62 14.09 -2.69
CA HIS A 609 19.80 15.18 -3.66
C HIS A 609 20.49 16.38 -2.99
N LEU A 610 21.61 16.82 -3.58
CA LEU A 610 22.34 18.01 -3.18
C LEU A 610 22.45 18.96 -4.38
N GLY A 611 21.87 20.16 -4.24
CA GLY A 611 21.67 21.09 -5.34
C GLY A 611 22.08 22.53 -5.04
N VAL A 612 22.64 23.23 -6.03
CA VAL A 612 22.89 24.69 -6.01
C VAL A 612 23.74 25.11 -4.82
N HIS A 613 24.93 24.52 -4.71
CA HIS A 613 25.95 24.89 -3.73
C HIS A 613 27.29 25.22 -4.41
N PRO A 614 27.35 26.27 -5.27
CA PRO A 614 28.52 26.60 -6.09
C PRO A 614 29.82 26.88 -5.32
N ASN A 615 29.78 27.09 -3.99
CA ASN A 615 30.95 27.30 -3.13
C ASN A 615 31.42 26.03 -2.39
N LEU A 616 30.68 24.93 -2.45
CA LEU A 616 30.98 23.70 -1.71
C LEU A 616 32.11 22.91 -2.40
N GLU A 617 33.31 22.88 -1.80
CA GLU A 617 34.48 22.25 -2.44
C GLU A 617 34.52 20.72 -2.34
N LYS A 618 33.84 20.15 -1.34
CA LYS A 618 33.89 18.72 -1.00
C LYS A 618 32.55 18.21 -0.50
N LEU A 619 32.31 16.92 -0.67
CA LEU A 619 31.22 16.17 -0.05
C LEU A 619 31.82 15.05 0.84
N PRO A 620 31.16 14.69 1.96
CA PRO A 620 31.58 13.58 2.81
C PRO A 620 31.36 12.22 2.12
N SER A 621 31.91 11.15 2.69
CA SER A 621 31.81 9.80 2.13
C SER A 621 30.36 9.31 2.00
N PHE A 622 30.09 8.54 0.94
CA PHE A 622 28.83 7.82 0.76
C PHE A 622 28.90 6.34 1.19
N SER A 623 30.06 5.84 1.63
CA SER A 623 30.34 4.40 1.88
C SER A 623 29.39 3.67 2.86
N SER A 624 28.65 4.40 3.69
CA SER A 624 27.65 3.85 4.62
C SER A 624 26.23 3.81 4.08
N LEU A 625 25.95 4.49 2.96
CA LEU A 625 24.61 4.68 2.36
C LEU A 625 24.16 3.46 1.51
N LYS A 626 24.24 2.26 2.08
CA LYS A 626 24.12 0.98 1.35
C LYS A 626 22.74 0.74 0.71
N ASN A 627 21.70 1.43 1.19
CA ASN A 627 20.34 1.37 0.65
C ASN A 627 20.01 2.52 -0.33
N LEU A 628 20.99 3.36 -0.69
CA LEU A 628 20.79 4.51 -1.58
C LEU A 628 20.38 4.01 -2.97
N ARG A 629 19.18 4.39 -3.42
CA ARG A 629 18.62 4.08 -4.75
C ARG A 629 18.80 5.22 -5.75
N TYR A 630 18.83 6.47 -5.27
CA TYR A 630 18.91 7.67 -6.09
C TYR A 630 19.96 8.66 -5.56
N LEU A 631 20.82 9.17 -6.45
CA LEU A 631 21.81 10.21 -6.16
C LEU A 631 21.73 11.36 -7.17
N GLY A 632 21.37 12.56 -6.71
CA GLY A 632 21.42 13.80 -7.48
C GLY A 632 22.48 14.76 -6.97
N ILE A 633 23.38 15.21 -7.84
CA ILE A 633 24.39 16.25 -7.58
C ILE A 633 24.28 17.31 -8.67
N ALA A 634 23.80 18.52 -8.32
CA ALA A 634 23.48 19.56 -9.30
C ALA A 634 24.03 20.95 -8.94
N VAL A 635 24.63 21.65 -9.90
CA VAL A 635 25.14 23.04 -9.76
C VAL A 635 26.12 23.18 -8.59
N MET A 636 27.32 22.60 -8.80
CA MET A 636 28.37 22.45 -7.78
C MET A 636 29.72 22.97 -8.33
N ASP A 637 29.76 24.25 -8.68
CA ASP A 637 30.88 24.88 -9.40
C ASP A 637 32.27 24.70 -8.75
N SER A 638 32.33 24.66 -7.41
CA SER A 638 33.59 24.46 -6.68
C SER A 638 33.89 23.01 -6.30
N LEU A 639 33.04 22.02 -6.60
CA LEU A 639 33.23 20.63 -6.15
C LEU A 639 34.43 19.97 -6.84
N ILE A 640 35.43 19.56 -6.07
CA ILE A 640 36.71 19.03 -6.56
C ILE A 640 36.53 17.64 -7.19
N GLU A 641 35.82 16.75 -6.50
CA GLU A 641 35.57 15.37 -6.92
C GLU A 641 34.22 14.87 -6.39
N ILE A 642 33.62 13.90 -7.06
CA ILE A 642 32.45 13.17 -6.57
C ILE A 642 32.95 12.06 -5.64
N PRO A 643 32.34 11.84 -4.45
CA PRO A 643 32.76 10.76 -3.55
C PRO A 643 32.70 9.36 -4.19
N SER A 644 33.39 8.40 -3.58
CA SER A 644 33.39 7.01 -4.05
C SER A 644 31.98 6.40 -4.03
N PHE A 645 31.69 5.57 -5.03
CA PHE A 645 30.46 4.77 -5.14
C PHE A 645 30.64 3.35 -4.56
N GLU A 646 31.76 3.08 -3.90
CA GLU A 646 32.04 1.81 -3.25
C GLU A 646 31.00 1.48 -2.17
N GLY A 647 30.41 0.28 -2.25
CA GLY A 647 29.36 -0.19 -1.33
C GLY A 647 27.92 0.22 -1.69
N LEU A 648 27.69 0.99 -2.76
CA LEU A 648 26.36 1.47 -3.17
C LEU A 648 25.64 0.50 -4.13
N SER A 649 25.48 -0.78 -3.75
CA SER A 649 24.94 -1.82 -4.65
C SER A 649 23.48 -1.62 -5.07
N GLU A 650 22.68 -0.92 -4.26
CA GLU A 650 21.25 -0.61 -4.53
C GLU A 650 21.04 0.64 -5.42
N LEU A 651 22.11 1.38 -5.77
CA LEU A 651 22.01 2.66 -6.46
C LEU A 651 21.62 2.45 -7.94
N GLY A 652 20.34 2.73 -8.22
CA GLY A 652 19.71 2.60 -9.53
C GLY A 652 19.92 3.82 -10.41
N ASP A 653 19.84 5.02 -9.85
CA ASP A 653 19.62 6.23 -10.63
C ASP A 653 20.55 7.36 -10.19
N ILE A 654 21.42 7.83 -11.10
CA ILE A 654 22.44 8.86 -10.83
C ILE A 654 22.26 10.04 -11.79
N ILE A 655 22.18 11.25 -11.23
CA ILE A 655 22.15 12.52 -11.99
C ILE A 655 23.30 13.42 -11.53
N VAL A 656 24.16 13.79 -12.47
CA VAL A 656 25.26 14.74 -12.29
C VAL A 656 25.05 15.90 -13.27
N ALA A 657 24.78 17.09 -12.75
CA ALA A 657 24.47 18.28 -13.57
C ALA A 657 25.34 19.47 -13.16
N HIS A 658 26.08 20.06 -14.12
CA HIS A 658 26.92 21.24 -13.91
C HIS A 658 27.94 21.08 -12.78
N VAL A 659 28.98 20.26 -13.04
CA VAL A 659 30.13 20.05 -12.15
C VAL A 659 31.45 20.44 -12.86
N PRO A 660 31.69 21.75 -13.13
CA PRO A 660 32.78 22.22 -13.98
C PRO A 660 34.19 21.99 -13.40
N ARG A 661 34.35 21.67 -12.11
CA ARG A 661 35.65 21.33 -11.49
C ARG A 661 35.87 19.82 -11.32
N ALA A 662 34.82 19.00 -11.29
CA ALA A 662 34.93 17.55 -11.12
C ALA A 662 35.37 16.86 -12.42
N THR A 663 36.65 16.50 -12.51
CA THR A 663 37.30 16.01 -13.73
C THR A 663 36.91 14.58 -14.15
N ARG A 664 36.33 13.79 -13.25
CA ARG A 664 35.99 12.38 -13.49
C ARG A 664 34.75 11.95 -12.72
N LEU A 665 34.14 10.86 -13.17
CA LEU A 665 33.14 10.11 -12.41
C LEU A 665 33.82 9.03 -11.55
N SER A 666 33.23 8.68 -10.42
CA SER A 666 33.65 7.53 -9.61
C SER A 666 33.37 6.21 -10.33
N SER A 667 34.11 5.14 -9.98
CA SER A 667 33.93 3.80 -10.57
C SER A 667 32.48 3.34 -10.42
N LEU A 668 31.93 2.74 -11.48
CA LEU A 668 30.58 2.19 -11.51
C LEU A 668 30.56 0.70 -11.17
N GLU A 669 31.72 0.08 -10.92
CA GLU A 669 31.88 -1.37 -10.74
C GLU A 669 30.92 -1.93 -9.67
N SER A 670 30.90 -1.33 -8.48
CA SER A 670 30.08 -1.68 -7.31
C SER A 670 28.56 -1.52 -7.49
N LEU A 671 28.12 -0.81 -8.53
CA LEU A 671 26.72 -0.38 -8.70
C LEU A 671 25.84 -1.47 -9.33
N GLU A 672 25.59 -2.57 -8.63
CA GLU A 672 24.91 -3.75 -9.18
C GLU A 672 23.50 -3.43 -9.73
N SER A 673 22.77 -2.51 -9.11
CA SER A 673 21.38 -2.16 -9.46
C SER A 673 21.22 -1.02 -10.48
N LEU A 674 22.31 -0.47 -11.03
CA LEU A 674 22.29 0.75 -11.86
C LEU A 674 21.38 0.60 -13.10
N LYS A 675 20.33 1.43 -13.18
CA LYS A 675 19.36 1.56 -14.28
C LYS A 675 19.66 2.78 -15.17
N SER A 676 20.04 3.90 -14.56
CA SER A 676 20.10 5.21 -15.20
C SER A 676 21.33 6.03 -14.78
N LEU A 677 22.01 6.64 -15.75
CA LEU A 677 23.04 7.66 -15.50
C LEU A 677 22.84 8.85 -16.44
N VAL A 678 22.57 10.02 -15.87
CA VAL A 678 22.56 11.30 -16.57
C VAL A 678 23.79 12.11 -16.15
N VAL A 679 24.60 12.53 -17.12
CA VAL A 679 25.66 13.53 -16.94
C VAL A 679 25.38 14.66 -17.92
N THR A 680 25.06 15.85 -17.41
CA THR A 680 24.53 16.96 -18.24
C THR A 680 25.06 18.32 -17.82
N SER A 681 24.84 19.32 -18.66
CA SER A 681 25.38 20.70 -18.53
C SER A 681 26.92 20.73 -18.42
N ARG A 682 27.48 21.93 -18.21
CA ARG A 682 28.93 22.15 -18.17
C ARG A 682 29.61 21.40 -17.02
N SER A 683 30.15 20.23 -17.32
CA SER A 683 30.82 19.32 -16.38
C SER A 683 32.17 18.90 -16.95
N ALA A 684 33.27 18.98 -16.19
CA ALA A 684 34.62 18.85 -16.77
C ALA A 684 34.85 17.50 -17.47
N MET A 685 34.33 16.41 -16.90
CA MET A 685 34.33 15.06 -17.48
C MET A 685 33.70 14.94 -18.89
N CYS A 686 32.86 15.91 -19.31
CA CYS A 686 32.31 15.97 -20.66
C CYS A 686 33.26 16.58 -21.69
N CYS A 687 34.19 17.44 -21.26
CA CYS A 687 35.02 18.25 -22.14
C CYS A 687 36.49 17.80 -22.17
N ASN A 688 37.00 17.31 -21.03
CA ASN A 688 38.40 16.97 -20.83
C ASN A 688 38.88 15.66 -21.50
N GLY A 689 37.94 14.88 -22.05
CA GLY A 689 38.19 13.61 -22.75
C GLY A 689 37.85 12.34 -21.97
N TYR A 690 37.40 12.44 -20.71
CA TYR A 690 37.18 11.30 -19.81
C TYR A 690 36.26 10.21 -20.42
N PHE A 691 35.06 10.56 -20.92
CA PHE A 691 34.13 9.60 -21.55
C PHE A 691 34.49 9.25 -23.00
N THR A 692 34.88 10.26 -23.78
CA THR A 692 35.06 10.17 -25.24
C THR A 692 36.36 9.48 -25.65
N GLY A 693 37.41 9.58 -24.83
CA GLY A 693 38.79 9.23 -25.20
C GLY A 693 39.62 10.45 -25.61
N THR A 694 38.96 11.50 -26.11
CA THR A 694 39.57 12.68 -26.74
C THR A 694 39.04 13.98 -26.13
N CYS A 695 39.94 14.85 -25.67
CA CYS A 695 39.57 16.17 -25.17
C CYS A 695 38.99 17.03 -26.30
N ASN A 696 37.83 17.66 -26.07
CA ASN A 696 37.17 18.53 -27.04
C ASN A 696 36.65 19.81 -26.36
N MET A 697 37.49 20.84 -26.33
CA MET A 697 37.12 22.17 -25.81
C MET A 697 36.42 23.06 -26.85
N THR A 698 36.11 22.53 -28.05
CA THR A 698 35.37 23.25 -29.10
C THR A 698 33.87 22.94 -29.12
N GLU A 699 33.44 21.95 -28.34
CA GLU A 699 32.02 21.65 -28.17
C GLU A 699 31.28 22.80 -27.47
N SER A 700 30.02 23.01 -27.86
CA SER A 700 29.11 24.08 -27.43
C SER A 700 29.12 24.36 -25.91
N GLN A 701 29.04 23.31 -25.09
CA GLN A 701 29.02 23.40 -23.62
C GLN A 701 30.42 23.56 -22.99
N CYS A 702 31.48 23.40 -23.76
CA CYS A 702 32.89 23.38 -23.32
C CYS A 702 33.65 24.68 -23.62
N LEU A 703 33.07 25.59 -24.41
CA LEU A 703 33.67 26.89 -24.76
C LEU A 703 34.01 27.71 -23.48
N PRO A 704 35.11 28.48 -23.46
CA PRO A 704 35.53 29.22 -22.26
C PRO A 704 34.57 30.38 -21.94
N MET A 705 34.27 30.58 -20.66
CA MET A 705 33.41 31.69 -20.20
C MET A 705 34.24 32.84 -19.63
N THR A 706 33.79 34.08 -19.84
CA THR A 706 34.48 35.27 -19.29
C THR A 706 34.28 35.32 -17.77
N GLY A 707 35.38 35.41 -17.01
CA GLY A 707 35.33 35.44 -15.54
C GLY A 707 35.16 34.07 -14.87
N GLU A 708 35.30 32.96 -15.60
CA GLU A 708 35.18 31.60 -15.06
C GLU A 708 36.20 31.30 -13.95
N LYS A 709 35.70 30.92 -12.77
CA LYS A 709 36.50 30.65 -11.56
C LYS A 709 37.41 29.42 -11.69
N TYR A 710 36.98 28.41 -12.45
CA TYR A 710 37.70 27.17 -12.70
C TYR A 710 37.63 26.81 -14.20
N PRO A 711 38.53 27.36 -15.05
CA PRO A 711 38.53 27.06 -16.48
C PRO A 711 38.75 25.57 -16.76
N LEU A 712 38.02 25.03 -17.74
CA LEU A 712 38.10 23.62 -18.11
C LEU A 712 39.47 23.26 -18.69
N THR A 713 40.04 22.14 -18.25
CA THR A 713 41.34 21.62 -18.71
C THR A 713 41.23 20.19 -19.23
N CYS A 714 42.06 19.83 -20.21
CA CYS A 714 42.18 18.44 -20.66
C CYS A 714 42.87 17.59 -19.58
N THR A 715 42.53 16.30 -19.53
CA THR A 715 43.19 15.30 -18.66
C THR A 715 43.63 14.10 -19.49
N ASP A 716 44.47 13.24 -18.91
CA ASP A 716 44.78 11.91 -19.48
C ASP A 716 43.94 10.78 -18.86
N GLU A 717 43.25 11.03 -17.74
CA GLU A 717 42.34 10.05 -17.13
C GLU A 717 41.13 9.75 -18.02
N ARG A 718 40.77 8.48 -18.14
CA ARG A 718 39.65 7.98 -18.98
C ARG A 718 38.77 7.05 -18.17
N ILE A 719 37.49 6.98 -18.54
CA ILE A 719 36.56 5.95 -18.06
C ILE A 719 37.12 4.55 -18.33
N SER A 720 36.98 3.63 -17.37
CA SER A 720 37.50 2.26 -17.56
C SER A 720 36.73 1.50 -18.64
N THR A 721 37.34 0.44 -19.18
CA THR A 721 36.67 -0.45 -20.14
C THR A 721 35.47 -1.17 -19.52
N ALA A 722 35.51 -1.46 -18.21
CA ALA A 722 34.41 -2.06 -17.48
C ALA A 722 33.23 -1.08 -17.31
N ASP A 723 33.50 0.15 -16.84
CA ASP A 723 32.49 1.20 -16.68
C ASP A 723 31.85 1.55 -18.02
N LYS A 724 32.66 1.74 -19.07
CA LYS A 724 32.16 2.03 -20.43
C LYS A 724 31.30 0.90 -20.99
N ALA A 725 31.62 -0.37 -20.67
CA ALA A 725 30.79 -1.53 -21.00
C ALA A 725 29.55 -1.68 -20.09
N LYS A 726 29.49 -0.97 -18.96
CA LYS A 726 28.30 -0.86 -18.09
C LYS A 726 27.36 0.23 -18.59
N LEU A 727 27.89 1.38 -19.01
CA LEU A 727 27.11 2.46 -19.66
C LEU A 727 26.33 1.95 -20.89
N GLY A 728 26.95 1.12 -21.72
CA GLY A 728 26.29 0.50 -22.89
C GLY A 728 25.20 -0.54 -22.58
N LYS A 729 24.79 -0.72 -21.31
CA LYS A 729 23.74 -1.65 -20.87
C LYS A 729 22.59 -0.97 -20.13
N ILE A 730 22.70 0.32 -19.84
CA ILE A 730 21.77 1.09 -19.00
C ILE A 730 21.18 2.26 -19.80
N THR A 731 20.18 2.95 -19.25
CA THR A 731 19.74 4.24 -19.81
C THR A 731 20.81 5.28 -19.49
N SER A 732 21.63 5.68 -20.47
CA SER A 732 22.70 6.66 -20.25
C SER A 732 22.54 7.90 -21.12
N VAL A 733 22.39 9.08 -20.51
CA VAL A 733 22.39 10.38 -21.18
C VAL A 733 23.67 11.12 -20.78
N ILE A 734 24.72 10.92 -21.57
CA ILE A 734 26.08 11.37 -21.24
C ILE A 734 26.46 12.54 -22.14
N CYS A 735 26.62 13.71 -21.52
CA CYS A 735 27.16 14.92 -22.11
C CYS A 735 26.46 15.37 -23.42
N PRO A 736 25.12 15.47 -23.45
CA PRO A 736 24.40 15.96 -24.62
C PRO A 736 24.88 17.38 -25.02
N PRO A 737 24.92 17.73 -26.31
CA PRO A 737 25.27 19.08 -26.74
C PRO A 737 24.32 20.13 -26.14
N GLY A 738 24.85 21.30 -25.78
CA GLY A 738 24.08 22.34 -25.11
C GLY A 738 24.86 23.65 -24.98
N PRO A 739 24.18 24.77 -24.74
CA PRO A 739 24.86 26.06 -24.58
C PRO A 739 25.77 26.07 -23.35
N SER A 740 26.94 26.70 -23.46
CA SER A 740 27.75 27.04 -22.29
C SER A 740 27.06 28.15 -21.49
N VAL A 741 26.35 27.78 -20.43
CA VAL A 741 25.57 28.69 -19.58
C VAL A 741 26.29 28.93 -18.24
N ASN A 742 26.52 30.19 -17.89
CA ASN A 742 26.86 30.56 -16.52
C ASN A 742 25.59 30.47 -15.66
N MET A 743 25.51 29.46 -14.80
CA MET A 743 24.36 29.22 -13.92
C MET A 743 24.08 30.39 -12.96
N SER A 744 25.09 31.22 -12.63
CA SER A 744 24.91 32.42 -11.80
C SER A 744 24.30 33.60 -12.56
N GLU A 745 24.50 33.69 -13.88
CA GLU A 745 23.86 34.69 -14.75
C GLU A 745 22.46 34.25 -15.21
N ALA A 746 22.25 32.94 -15.35
CA ALA A 746 20.94 32.34 -15.62
C ALA A 746 20.03 32.25 -14.39
N ALA A 747 20.49 32.73 -13.24
CA ALA A 747 19.70 32.83 -12.02
C ALA A 747 18.48 33.78 -12.20
N PRO A 748 17.41 33.62 -11.39
CA PRO A 748 16.36 34.63 -11.34
C PRO A 748 16.94 36.02 -11.00
N THR A 749 16.41 37.06 -11.62
CA THR A 749 16.73 38.46 -11.32
C THR A 749 15.44 39.26 -11.18
N LYS A 750 15.48 40.44 -10.56
CA LYS A 750 14.31 41.33 -10.52
C LYS A 750 13.78 41.70 -11.92
N TYR A 751 14.66 41.84 -12.91
CA TYR A 751 14.26 42.09 -14.28
C TYR A 751 13.52 40.88 -14.88
N SER A 752 14.10 39.68 -14.78
CA SER A 752 13.50 38.47 -15.36
C SER A 752 12.26 37.96 -14.62
N THR A 753 11.96 38.48 -13.43
CA THR A 753 10.79 38.13 -12.60
C THR A 753 9.76 39.27 -12.55
N ASP A 754 9.98 40.30 -11.73
CA ASP A 754 9.06 41.41 -11.50
C ASP A 754 8.70 42.17 -12.79
N GLU A 755 9.70 42.53 -13.60
CA GLU A 755 9.49 43.42 -14.75
C GLU A 755 8.98 42.67 -16.00
N LEU A 756 9.60 41.54 -16.35
CA LEU A 756 9.14 40.72 -17.48
C LEU A 756 7.86 39.95 -17.17
N CYS A 757 7.69 39.39 -15.98
CA CYS A 757 6.61 38.45 -15.67
C CYS A 757 5.56 38.99 -14.70
N GLY A 758 5.94 39.80 -13.71
CA GLY A 758 5.00 40.38 -12.73
C GLY A 758 4.24 39.34 -11.91
N GLY A 759 4.82 38.14 -11.72
CA GLY A 759 4.18 37.02 -11.02
C GLY A 759 3.07 36.31 -11.77
N VAL A 760 2.93 36.55 -13.09
CA VAL A 760 1.94 35.88 -13.96
C VAL A 760 2.60 34.71 -14.70
N LYS A 761 2.15 33.47 -14.45
CA LYS A 761 2.58 32.28 -15.21
C LYS A 761 2.12 32.35 -16.67
N TYR A 762 2.79 31.62 -17.56
CA TYR A 762 2.46 31.37 -18.96
C TYR A 762 2.40 32.61 -19.88
N LYS A 763 2.54 33.81 -19.32
CA LYS A 763 2.73 35.08 -20.01
C LYS A 763 3.95 35.00 -20.94
N LYS A 764 3.79 35.52 -22.16
CA LYS A 764 4.88 35.73 -23.12
C LYS A 764 5.85 36.80 -22.60
N CYS A 765 7.14 36.53 -22.72
CA CYS A 765 8.20 37.45 -22.35
C CYS A 765 9.37 37.39 -23.36
N SER A 766 10.34 38.30 -23.21
CA SER A 766 11.62 38.17 -23.91
C SER A 766 12.76 38.58 -23.00
N LEU A 767 13.81 37.76 -22.96
CA LEU A 767 15.02 37.97 -22.16
C LEU A 767 16.23 37.86 -23.09
N ASN A 768 17.11 38.86 -23.06
CA ASN A 768 18.29 38.96 -23.92
C ASN A 768 17.99 38.82 -25.44
N GLY A 769 16.79 39.25 -25.87
CA GLY A 769 16.32 39.15 -27.26
C GLY A 769 15.77 37.78 -27.68
N VAL A 770 15.80 36.79 -26.78
CA VAL A 770 15.19 35.46 -26.98
C VAL A 770 13.75 35.50 -26.49
N GLU A 771 12.84 34.83 -27.19
CA GLU A 771 11.44 34.67 -26.74
C GLU A 771 11.35 33.62 -25.62
N GLY A 772 10.50 33.86 -24.63
CA GLY A 772 10.33 32.97 -23.48
C GLY A 772 8.93 32.98 -22.89
N MET A 773 8.72 32.12 -21.91
CA MET A 773 7.50 31.98 -21.14
C MET A 773 7.77 32.20 -19.65
N CYS A 774 6.90 32.95 -18.98
CA CYS A 774 6.96 33.15 -17.54
C CYS A 774 6.59 31.85 -16.79
N TYR A 775 7.54 31.23 -16.11
CA TYR A 775 7.35 29.93 -15.45
C TYR A 775 8.16 29.78 -14.16
N ASN A 776 7.75 28.84 -13.30
CA ASN A 776 8.37 28.53 -12.01
C ASN A 776 9.14 27.19 -12.05
N ALA A 777 10.06 27.05 -13.02
CA ALA A 777 10.91 25.86 -13.14
C ALA A 777 11.64 25.57 -11.82
N ARG A 778 11.74 24.29 -11.46
CA ARG A 778 12.29 23.76 -10.20
C ARG A 778 11.61 24.30 -8.94
N MET A 779 10.38 24.81 -9.05
CA MET A 779 9.67 25.52 -7.97
C MET A 779 10.32 26.85 -7.55
N MET A 780 11.23 27.42 -8.37
CA MET A 780 11.78 28.76 -8.15
C MET A 780 10.73 29.86 -8.35
N VAL A 781 11.09 31.11 -8.09
CA VAL A 781 10.28 32.29 -8.46
C VAL A 781 9.88 32.29 -9.93
N ILE A 782 8.65 32.76 -10.24
CA ILE A 782 8.16 32.91 -11.61
C ILE A 782 9.05 33.88 -12.39
N MET A 783 9.80 33.38 -13.36
CA MET A 783 10.72 34.14 -14.21
C MET A 783 10.53 33.84 -15.70
N CYS A 784 11.09 34.70 -16.55
CA CYS A 784 11.10 34.50 -18.01
C CYS A 784 12.05 33.35 -18.40
N CYS A 785 11.50 32.15 -18.56
CA CYS A 785 12.24 30.99 -19.03
C CYS A 785 12.30 30.98 -20.57
N THR A 786 13.51 31.01 -21.13
CA THR A 786 13.76 30.97 -22.58
C THR A 786 13.94 29.56 -23.15
N THR A 787 13.95 28.52 -22.29
CA THR A 787 13.99 27.11 -22.71
C THR A 787 12.68 26.72 -23.40
N THR A 788 12.75 26.30 -24.67
CA THR A 788 11.58 25.94 -25.48
C THR A 788 10.80 24.76 -24.94
N GLU A 789 11.46 23.83 -24.24
CA GLU A 789 10.83 22.66 -23.59
C GLU A 789 9.61 23.03 -22.74
N TYR A 790 9.70 24.07 -21.89
CA TYR A 790 8.55 24.52 -21.08
C TYR A 790 7.43 25.15 -21.91
N ILE A 791 7.77 25.79 -23.04
CA ILE A 791 6.79 26.39 -23.95
C ILE A 791 6.01 25.26 -24.65
N ASP A 792 6.70 24.23 -25.11
CA ASP A 792 6.10 23.09 -25.81
C ASP A 792 5.36 22.14 -24.86
N MET A 793 5.86 21.97 -23.63
CA MET A 793 5.13 21.40 -22.48
C MET A 793 3.77 22.10 -22.29
N ARG A 794 3.75 23.44 -22.19
CA ARG A 794 2.50 24.18 -21.95
C ARG A 794 1.54 24.14 -23.14
N LYS A 795 2.04 24.20 -24.38
CA LYS A 795 1.22 23.95 -25.58
C LYS A 795 0.58 22.56 -25.54
N LEU A 796 1.33 21.53 -25.11
CA LEU A 796 0.82 20.17 -24.99
C LEU A 796 -0.24 20.04 -23.88
N GLN A 797 -0.06 20.72 -22.75
CA GLN A 797 -1.05 20.81 -21.68
C GLN A 797 -2.36 21.45 -22.16
N ILE A 798 -2.28 22.62 -22.82
CA ILE A 798 -3.44 23.31 -23.39
C ILE A 798 -4.16 22.40 -24.42
N LYS A 799 -3.40 21.78 -25.33
CA LYS A 799 -3.93 20.86 -26.35
C LYS A 799 -4.64 19.63 -25.76
N ARG A 800 -4.25 19.19 -24.56
CA ARG A 800 -4.85 18.05 -23.84
C ARG A 800 -5.93 18.46 -22.83
N GLY A 801 -6.03 19.74 -22.47
CA GLY A 801 -6.93 20.23 -21.42
C GLY A 801 -6.54 19.78 -20.00
N VAL A 802 -5.24 19.76 -19.68
CA VAL A 802 -4.69 19.26 -18.40
C VAL A 802 -3.86 20.32 -17.66
N GLY A 803 -3.71 20.18 -16.34
CA GLY A 803 -2.99 21.14 -15.50
C GLY A 803 -3.76 22.44 -15.22
N ASP A 804 -3.02 23.52 -14.97
CA ASP A 804 -3.60 24.86 -14.73
C ASP A 804 -4.53 25.26 -15.90
N VAL A 805 -5.79 25.62 -15.61
CA VAL A 805 -6.77 26.06 -16.62
C VAL A 805 -6.22 27.24 -17.41
N CYS A 806 -6.20 27.14 -18.75
CA CYS A 806 -5.54 28.17 -19.56
C CYS A 806 -6.33 29.48 -19.59
N ASN A 807 -5.62 30.61 -19.56
CA ASN A 807 -6.19 31.95 -19.64
C ASN A 807 -6.00 32.53 -21.05
N PRO A 808 -7.07 32.70 -21.87
CA PRO A 808 -6.94 33.24 -23.23
C PRO A 808 -6.27 34.62 -23.31
N GLU A 809 -6.42 35.49 -22.31
CA GLU A 809 -5.79 36.82 -22.28
C GLU A 809 -4.26 36.76 -22.19
N VAL A 810 -3.72 35.68 -21.61
CA VAL A 810 -2.29 35.49 -21.29
C VAL A 810 -1.65 34.44 -22.19
N GLU A 811 -2.43 33.46 -22.65
CA GLU A 811 -1.96 32.20 -23.27
C GLU A 811 -2.47 31.98 -24.70
N ALA A 812 -3.15 32.94 -25.32
CA ALA A 812 -3.52 32.84 -26.74
C ALA A 812 -2.31 32.59 -27.66
N TRP A 813 -1.12 33.08 -27.30
CA TRP A 813 0.13 32.82 -28.01
C TRP A 813 0.63 31.36 -27.92
N LEU A 814 0.10 30.58 -26.97
CA LEU A 814 0.33 29.14 -26.80
C LEU A 814 -0.81 28.29 -27.40
N GLY A 815 -1.84 28.92 -27.97
CA GLY A 815 -3.01 28.25 -28.54
C GLY A 815 -4.18 28.04 -27.57
N CYS A 816 -4.23 28.75 -26.44
CA CYS A 816 -5.46 28.85 -25.63
C CYS A 816 -6.51 29.68 -26.38
N THR A 817 -7.80 29.32 -26.28
CA THR A 817 -8.92 29.94 -27.02
C THR A 817 -10.14 30.17 -26.14
#